data_AF-A0A2T7PEI5-F1
#
_entry.id   AF-A0A2T7PEI5-F1
#
_cell.length_a   1.000
_cell.length_b   1.000
_cell.length_c   1.000
_cell.angle_alpha   90.00
_cell.angle_beta   90.00
_cell.angle_gamma   90.00
#
_symmetry.space_group_name_H-M   'P 1'
#
loop_
_entity.id
_entity.type
_entity.pdbx_description
1 polymer ?
#
loop_
_entity_poly.entity_id
_entity_poly.type
_entity_poly.pdbx_seq_one_letter_code
_entity_poly.pdbx_strand_id
1 'polypeptide(L)'
;MSARSTIAKQNSQSVLTGKFRPTDDHRHCRNSSIMNLLKAFIAWTVSSYACHHTAKVFLTEVSALTLVLTPVSAAAVLSLVQLLCCCLVTKMSQDKSVIVDDAQVTKTTTKDDKACSYVAMTMHVLSTFLTNWSLARMEAASTLAIKLTEPMVSAIVQWMWLREGLNCHVCVSLPLVVGGALVFISDDVTHVQQALTSGVMLAMASNVLLAVRNVAIKGLHSGKLNVSLRWMGWNRLGLTAGVSFVILASSSTLAIRRVVSPGTDLAVTSLLLSGVFHVTYSLISTSVILRALDVVSHAMANVIKRMLVVALLYVSGSRSASGVNAAGLAMASVGLAVYVRGKAAVKAESWRCCPVGTNLKGHVYRKLTASNGRCQVLAAALISAALCLSLTSVNTLRPLHLTLGYLGADDDQQSFPLRPEWSTQSAPFGLNWPGPPDNATLLSQWADFLSLDYTQHPFDTDRLAPHLTTNEEVIWEIQRLHMQVMTSLLGGRRHVMLLDFSTSENKGDPAITVGEVALLRRLNVTVVFYCSIYMCSDAKLKEAHKISRNFTPSSLMILLHGGGNLVGYPESDILRKKILNFFPDFHCVLLSQSIWIRKDHEKHLNMCRELYSHRENLTIFLRDRQSLGLAQKHFPGTKLMLMPDMAFGLGRVPRTMPPTHDIVWIKRSDSESSNYKIPEIPANLKVQVEDWWKWTTNKGRTPMETSFLIAFNGLSFLQRGRVVITDRLHGHILSVLLGIPHVLIDNPPYFKLSSFRRTWTAGLSNTVLVTKGEEALEKAQELLQRYESSLPPIMTYWEAKY
;
A
#
# COMPACT_ATOMS: atom_id res chain seq x y z
N MET A 1 55.93 -41.96 -41.24
CA MET A 1 56.98 -40.98 -41.60
C MET A 1 56.29 -39.67 -41.96
N SER A 2 56.43 -38.65 -41.11
CA SER A 2 57.25 -37.45 -41.37
C SER A 2 56.63 -36.59 -42.49
N ALA A 3 55.81 -35.59 -42.17
CA ALA A 3 56.17 -34.24 -41.74
C ALA A 3 56.24 -33.24 -42.91
N ARG A 4 55.54 -32.12 -42.67
CA ARG A 4 55.83 -30.73 -43.07
C ARG A 4 55.72 -30.29 -44.53
N SER A 5 54.77 -29.37 -44.68
CA SER A 5 54.86 -28.04 -45.32
C SER A 5 55.25 -27.97 -46.79
N THR A 6 54.39 -27.37 -47.62
CA THR A 6 54.74 -26.10 -48.29
C THR A 6 53.51 -25.32 -48.74
N ILE A 7 53.76 -24.03 -48.83
CA ILE A 7 52.90 -22.86 -49.04
C ILE A 7 52.59 -22.64 -50.54
N ALA A 8 51.46 -21.95 -50.77
CA ALA A 8 51.23 -20.91 -51.79
C ALA A 8 50.47 -21.22 -53.10
N LYS A 9 49.39 -20.43 -53.20
CA LYS A 9 49.02 -19.48 -54.27
C LYS A 9 48.31 -19.99 -55.53
N GLN A 10 47.19 -19.30 -55.77
CA GLN A 10 46.67 -18.81 -57.06
C GLN A 10 46.27 -19.90 -58.06
N ASN A 11 45.24 -19.79 -58.88
CA ASN A 11 44.37 -18.70 -59.29
C ASN A 11 43.21 -19.41 -60.00
N SER A 12 41.96 -19.00 -59.75
CA SER A 12 41.16 -18.26 -60.75
C SER A 12 40.33 -19.12 -61.71
N GLN A 13 39.05 -18.73 -61.76
CA GLN A 13 38.16 -18.70 -62.92
C GLN A 13 37.59 -20.04 -63.40
N SER A 14 36.34 -20.31 -63.02
CA SER A 14 35.13 -20.00 -63.84
C SER A 14 34.61 -21.35 -64.38
N VAL A 15 33.33 -21.68 -64.51
CA VAL A 15 32.13 -20.87 -64.62
C VAL A 15 30.91 -21.82 -64.58
N LEU A 16 29.75 -21.27 -64.16
CA LEU A 16 28.37 -21.66 -64.48
C LEU A 16 27.66 -22.91 -63.89
N THR A 17 26.48 -22.58 -63.36
CA THR A 17 25.23 -23.36 -63.27
C THR A 17 25.13 -24.48 -62.24
N GLY A 18 24.73 -24.07 -61.03
CA GLY A 18 24.05 -24.94 -60.07
C GLY A 18 23.11 -24.12 -59.21
N LYS A 19 21.80 -24.36 -59.30
CA LYS A 19 20.80 -23.92 -58.32
C LYS A 19 21.24 -24.39 -56.94
N PHE A 20 21.93 -23.54 -56.17
CA PHE A 20 22.14 -23.79 -54.75
C PHE A 20 20.85 -23.45 -54.00
N ARG A 21 20.07 -24.49 -53.68
CA ARG A 21 19.20 -24.47 -52.50
C ARG A 21 20.07 -23.98 -51.33
N PRO A 22 19.64 -23.00 -50.51
CA PRO A 22 20.37 -22.67 -49.31
C PRO A 22 20.39 -23.92 -48.42
N THR A 23 21.60 -24.46 -48.27
CA THR A 23 21.94 -25.64 -47.49
C THR A 23 21.47 -25.49 -46.05
N ASP A 24 21.09 -26.61 -45.42
CA ASP A 24 20.53 -26.68 -44.07
C ASP A 24 21.39 -25.98 -43.01
N ASP A 25 22.68 -25.77 -43.27
CA ASP A 25 23.64 -25.10 -42.38
C ASP A 25 23.32 -23.61 -42.16
N HIS A 26 22.89 -22.87 -43.20
CA HIS A 26 22.44 -21.49 -43.03
C HIS A 26 21.11 -21.40 -42.28
N ARG A 27 20.26 -22.43 -42.42
CA ARG A 27 18.99 -22.52 -41.69
C ARG A 27 19.25 -22.86 -40.21
N HIS A 28 20.23 -23.73 -39.94
CA HIS A 28 20.68 -24.09 -38.59
C HIS A 28 21.37 -22.93 -37.87
N CYS A 29 22.28 -22.21 -38.53
CA CYS A 29 22.95 -21.03 -37.96
C CYS A 29 21.95 -19.87 -37.68
N ARG A 30 20.98 -19.67 -38.57
CA ARG A 30 19.92 -18.66 -38.40
C ARG A 30 18.94 -19.04 -37.29
N ASN A 31 18.55 -20.32 -37.20
CA ASN A 31 17.71 -20.83 -36.12
C ASN A 31 18.43 -20.77 -34.77
N SER A 32 19.72 -21.09 -34.71
CA SER A 32 20.55 -20.96 -33.50
C SER A 32 20.69 -19.50 -33.05
N SER A 33 20.90 -18.56 -33.98
CA SER A 33 20.95 -17.12 -33.68
C SER A 33 19.62 -16.58 -33.15
N ILE A 34 18.48 -16.98 -33.74
CA ILE A 34 17.14 -16.61 -33.28
C ILE A 34 16.85 -17.21 -31.90
N MET A 35 17.21 -18.48 -31.67
CA MET A 35 17.04 -19.15 -30.38
C MET A 35 17.85 -18.46 -29.28
N ASN A 36 19.06 -18.01 -29.58
CA ASN A 36 19.90 -17.28 -28.64
C ASN A 36 19.32 -15.88 -28.32
N LEU A 37 18.74 -15.20 -29.32
CA LEU A 37 18.05 -13.92 -29.09
C LEU A 37 16.77 -14.09 -28.26
N LEU A 38 16.03 -15.18 -28.48
CA LEU A 38 14.84 -15.53 -27.68
C LEU A 38 15.20 -15.83 -26.22
N LYS A 39 16.26 -16.63 -25.99
CA LYS A 39 16.79 -16.88 -24.63
C LYS A 39 17.20 -15.58 -23.94
N ALA A 40 17.87 -14.68 -24.65
CA ALA A 40 18.24 -13.37 -24.14
C ALA A 40 17.00 -12.52 -23.81
N PHE A 41 15.95 -12.56 -24.64
CA PHE A 41 14.69 -11.87 -24.38
C PHE A 41 13.96 -12.41 -23.15
N ILE A 42 13.93 -13.73 -22.95
CA ILE A 42 13.36 -14.37 -21.76
C ILE A 42 14.15 -13.96 -20.51
N ALA A 43 15.48 -14.06 -20.54
CA ALA A 43 16.34 -13.67 -19.44
C ALA A 43 16.19 -12.17 -19.10
N TRP A 44 16.05 -11.32 -20.13
CA TRP A 44 15.75 -9.91 -19.97
C TRP A 44 14.39 -9.67 -19.28
N THR A 45 13.38 -10.44 -19.66
CA THR A 45 12.02 -10.36 -19.09
C THR A 45 12.01 -10.71 -17.61
N VAL A 46 12.58 -11.87 -17.26
CA VAL A 46 12.61 -12.38 -15.87
C VAL A 46 13.41 -11.45 -14.96
N SER A 47 14.61 -11.02 -15.39
CA SER A 47 15.43 -10.10 -14.61
C SER A 47 14.79 -8.71 -14.45
N SER A 48 14.08 -8.22 -15.48
CA SER A 48 13.33 -6.96 -15.40
C SER A 48 12.15 -7.04 -14.42
N TYR A 49 11.41 -8.16 -14.42
CA TYR A 49 10.32 -8.38 -13.46
C TYR A 49 10.85 -8.43 -12.02
N ALA A 50 11.86 -9.26 -11.77
CA ALA A 50 12.43 -9.44 -10.45
C ALA A 50 13.00 -8.12 -9.88
N CYS A 51 13.64 -7.29 -10.72
CA CYS A 51 14.10 -5.96 -10.31
C CYS A 51 12.96 -5.04 -9.88
N HIS A 52 11.89 -4.93 -10.68
CA HIS A 52 10.78 -4.03 -10.38
C HIS A 52 9.94 -4.51 -9.21
N HIS A 53 9.74 -5.81 -9.06
CA HIS A 53 9.04 -6.39 -7.91
C HIS A 53 9.79 -6.12 -6.61
N THR A 54 11.08 -6.44 -6.55
CA THR A 54 11.92 -6.19 -5.36
C THR A 54 12.09 -4.70 -5.06
N ALA A 55 12.20 -3.85 -6.09
CA ALA A 55 12.15 -2.40 -5.95
C ALA A 55 10.84 -1.93 -5.30
N LYS A 56 9.70 -2.47 -5.74
CA LYS A 56 8.40 -2.08 -5.20
C LYS A 56 8.25 -2.51 -3.74
N VAL A 57 8.65 -3.74 -3.40
CA VAL A 57 8.69 -4.22 -2.00
C VAL A 57 9.52 -3.30 -1.11
N PHE A 58 10.70 -2.86 -1.58
CA PHE A 58 11.50 -1.86 -0.85
C PHE A 58 10.79 -0.50 -0.72
N LEU A 59 10.20 0.00 -1.81
CA LEU A 59 9.56 1.31 -1.80
C LEU A 59 8.23 1.36 -1.03
N THR A 60 7.49 0.26 -0.91
CA THR A 60 6.19 0.21 -0.20
C THR A 60 6.31 -0.35 1.21
N GLU A 61 6.80 -1.58 1.35
CA GLU A 61 6.80 -2.28 2.64
C GLU A 61 7.85 -1.67 3.58
N VAL A 62 9.04 -1.37 3.05
CA VAL A 62 10.18 -0.95 3.87
C VAL A 62 10.16 0.56 4.15
N SER A 63 9.68 1.37 3.19
CA SER A 63 9.45 2.81 3.43
C SER A 63 8.34 3.05 4.45
N ALA A 64 7.36 2.15 4.56
CA ALA A 64 6.32 2.23 5.60
C ALA A 64 6.87 1.86 7.00
N LEU A 65 7.88 1.00 7.07
CA LEU A 65 8.54 0.60 8.33
C LEU A 65 9.58 1.61 8.84
N THR A 66 10.11 2.48 7.99
CA THR A 66 11.14 3.48 8.35
C THR A 66 10.55 4.89 8.29
N LEU A 67 10.07 5.38 9.44
CA LEU A 67 9.41 6.69 9.65
C LEU A 67 10.21 7.94 9.20
N VAL A 68 11.43 7.75 8.67
CA VAL A 68 12.40 8.79 8.35
C VAL A 68 12.56 9.02 6.84
N LEU A 69 12.19 8.07 5.97
CA LEU A 69 12.39 8.21 4.53
C LEU A 69 11.13 8.71 3.81
N THR A 70 11.22 9.89 3.22
CA THR A 70 10.26 10.36 2.20
C THR A 70 10.31 9.48 0.94
N PRO A 71 9.23 9.40 0.14
CA PRO A 71 9.22 8.63 -1.12
C PRO A 71 10.34 9.01 -2.09
N VAL A 72 10.75 10.28 -2.09
CA VAL A 72 11.86 10.79 -2.92
C VAL A 72 13.19 10.24 -2.42
N SER A 73 13.43 10.29 -1.11
CA SER A 73 14.65 9.75 -0.52
C SER A 73 14.76 8.23 -0.65
N ALA A 74 13.65 7.49 -0.53
CA ALA A 74 13.63 6.05 -0.76
C ALA A 74 13.96 5.71 -2.22
N ALA A 75 13.38 6.44 -3.17
CA ALA A 75 13.73 6.32 -4.58
C ALA A 75 15.20 6.67 -4.85
N ALA A 76 15.73 7.72 -4.21
CA ALA A 76 17.13 8.13 -4.34
C ALA A 76 18.10 7.06 -3.81
N VAL A 77 17.83 6.49 -2.62
CA VAL A 77 18.64 5.42 -2.03
C VAL A 77 18.62 4.18 -2.90
N LEU A 78 17.44 3.75 -3.36
CA LEU A 78 17.30 2.60 -4.25
C LEU A 78 18.08 2.81 -5.57
N SER A 79 17.93 3.99 -6.18
CA SER A 79 18.66 4.33 -7.40
C SER A 79 20.17 4.38 -7.17
N LEU A 80 20.63 4.89 -6.02
CA LEU A 80 22.05 4.91 -5.68
C LEU A 80 22.62 3.48 -5.57
N VAL A 81 21.91 2.57 -4.90
CA VAL A 81 22.34 1.16 -4.80
C VAL A 81 22.36 0.49 -6.16
N GLN A 82 21.31 0.68 -6.98
CA GLN A 82 21.27 0.17 -8.35
C GLN A 82 22.45 0.67 -9.20
N LEU A 83 22.83 1.94 -9.05
CA LEU A 83 23.98 2.53 -9.73
C LEU A 83 25.31 2.01 -9.19
N LEU A 84 25.46 1.84 -7.87
CA LEU A 84 26.64 1.25 -7.25
C LEU A 84 26.84 -0.19 -7.73
N CYS A 85 25.78 -0.99 -7.79
CA CYS A 85 25.83 -2.33 -8.37
C CYS A 85 26.26 -2.29 -9.85
N CYS A 86 25.75 -1.34 -10.65
CA CYS A 86 26.21 -1.14 -12.02
C CYS A 86 27.73 -0.87 -12.04
N CYS A 87 28.22 0.09 -11.26
CA CYS A 87 29.64 0.46 -11.18
C CYS A 87 30.55 -0.71 -10.74
N LEU A 88 30.11 -1.52 -9.77
CA LEU A 88 30.86 -2.68 -9.27
C LEU A 88 31.02 -3.77 -10.33
N VAL A 89 30.02 -3.92 -11.21
CA VAL A 89 30.04 -4.92 -12.29
C VAL A 89 30.65 -4.35 -13.58
N THR A 90 30.60 -3.03 -13.78
CA THR A 90 31.17 -2.34 -14.96
C THR A 90 32.52 -1.70 -14.63
N LYS A 91 33.62 -2.40 -14.86
CA LYS A 91 34.93 -1.75 -14.90
C LYS A 91 35.05 -0.98 -16.24
N MET A 92 35.16 0.35 -16.19
CA MET A 92 35.62 1.16 -17.33
C MET A 92 37.11 0.88 -17.51
N SER A 93 37.46 -0.14 -18.30
CA SER A 93 38.84 -0.38 -18.71
C SER A 93 39.10 0.47 -19.94
N GLN A 94 39.82 1.59 -19.75
CA GLN A 94 40.73 2.06 -20.79
C GLN A 94 41.97 1.17 -20.66
N ASP A 95 42.07 0.10 -21.43
CA ASP A 95 43.38 -0.51 -21.63
C ASP A 95 43.68 -0.73 -23.11
N LYS A 96 44.89 -0.30 -23.43
CA LYS A 96 45.61 -0.58 -24.66
C LYS A 96 45.95 -2.08 -24.67
N SER A 97 46.11 -2.64 -25.88
CA SER A 97 46.71 -3.97 -26.18
C SER A 97 45.70 -5.16 -26.18
N VAL A 98 45.64 -6.14 -27.11
CA VAL A 98 46.50 -6.62 -28.21
C VAL A 98 45.64 -7.32 -29.32
N ILE A 99 46.17 -7.25 -30.54
CA ILE A 99 45.97 -7.85 -31.89
C ILE A 99 45.44 -9.33 -31.87
N VAL A 100 44.65 -9.85 -32.84
CA VAL A 100 45.00 -10.21 -34.24
C VAL A 100 43.78 -10.20 -35.18
N ASP A 101 43.73 -9.29 -36.15
CA ASP A 101 43.87 -9.61 -37.59
C ASP A 101 43.94 -8.32 -38.43
N ASP A 102 44.54 -8.49 -39.61
CA ASP A 102 45.31 -7.54 -40.41
C ASP A 102 44.61 -6.24 -40.89
N ALA A 103 45.45 -5.25 -41.23
CA ALA A 103 45.16 -3.89 -41.72
C ALA A 103 44.96 -2.77 -40.67
N GLN A 104 45.98 -1.92 -40.60
CA GLN A 104 46.10 -0.67 -39.84
C GLN A 104 44.89 0.27 -39.95
N VAL A 105 44.12 0.45 -38.86
CA VAL A 105 43.50 1.74 -38.52
C VAL A 105 43.46 1.91 -37.00
N THR A 106 44.43 2.61 -36.43
CA THR A 106 44.38 3.13 -35.05
C THR A 106 43.29 4.21 -34.99
N LYS A 107 42.09 3.86 -34.51
CA LYS A 107 40.99 4.82 -34.32
C LYS A 107 41.12 5.53 -32.97
N THR A 108 41.40 6.83 -33.02
CA THR A 108 41.24 7.75 -31.89
C THR A 108 39.75 7.94 -31.60
N THR A 109 39.34 7.86 -30.33
CA THR A 109 37.96 8.20 -29.92
C THR A 109 37.68 9.66 -30.26
N THR A 110 36.64 9.91 -31.07
CA THR A 110 36.29 11.28 -31.45
C THR A 110 35.67 12.04 -30.27
N LYS A 111 35.73 13.38 -30.25
CA LYS A 111 35.02 14.20 -29.25
C LYS A 111 33.52 13.86 -29.20
N ASP A 112 32.96 13.51 -30.35
CA ASP A 112 31.56 13.13 -30.52
C ASP A 112 31.19 11.79 -29.85
N ASP A 113 32.09 10.80 -29.87
CA ASP A 113 31.87 9.51 -29.20
C ASP A 113 31.88 9.65 -27.67
N LYS A 114 32.78 10.49 -27.15
CA LYS A 114 32.83 10.80 -25.71
C LYS A 114 31.55 11.52 -25.28
N ALA A 115 31.08 12.49 -26.06
CA ALA A 115 29.82 13.18 -25.80
C ALA A 115 28.62 12.21 -25.76
N CYS A 116 28.49 11.31 -26.74
CA CYS A 116 27.42 10.30 -26.75
C CYS A 116 27.47 9.35 -25.55
N SER A 117 28.67 8.99 -25.07
CA SER A 117 28.84 8.17 -23.87
C SER A 117 28.37 8.88 -22.60
N TYR A 118 28.74 10.16 -22.41
CA TYR A 118 28.27 10.95 -21.28
C TYR A 118 26.76 11.13 -21.30
N VAL A 119 26.19 11.42 -22.47
CA VAL A 119 24.73 11.53 -22.65
C VAL A 119 24.04 10.23 -22.27
N ALA A 120 24.50 9.08 -22.78
CA ALA A 120 23.91 7.78 -22.46
C ALA A 120 23.95 7.49 -20.96
N MET A 121 25.07 7.80 -20.28
CA MET A 121 25.21 7.59 -18.84
C MET A 121 24.27 8.50 -18.03
N THR A 122 24.28 9.81 -18.31
CA THR A 122 23.45 10.78 -17.58
C THR A 122 21.95 10.48 -17.77
N MET A 123 21.54 10.17 -18.99
CA MET A 123 20.15 9.80 -19.27
C MET A 123 19.76 8.49 -18.58
N HIS A 124 20.66 7.51 -18.50
CA HIS A 124 20.42 6.26 -17.76
C HIS A 124 20.18 6.54 -16.27
N VAL A 125 21.08 7.26 -15.62
CA VAL A 125 20.98 7.65 -14.19
C VAL A 125 19.66 8.37 -13.90
N LEU A 126 19.37 9.42 -14.67
CA LEU A 126 18.18 10.23 -14.45
C LEU A 126 16.90 9.42 -14.72
N SER A 127 16.87 8.60 -15.78
CA SER A 127 15.72 7.76 -16.09
C SER A 127 15.42 6.72 -14.99
N THR A 128 16.48 6.14 -14.39
CA THR A 128 16.35 5.17 -13.30
C THR A 128 15.80 5.84 -12.03
N PHE A 129 16.29 7.04 -11.70
CA PHE A 129 15.76 7.82 -10.57
C PHE A 129 14.29 8.20 -10.75
N LEU A 130 13.91 8.79 -11.89
CA LEU A 130 12.52 9.17 -12.14
C LEU A 130 11.58 7.96 -12.18
N THR A 131 12.06 6.82 -12.66
CA THR A 131 11.33 5.54 -12.62
C THR A 131 11.03 5.10 -11.19
N ASN A 132 12.05 5.06 -10.33
CA ASN A 132 11.88 4.61 -8.95
C ASN A 132 11.03 5.60 -8.15
N TRP A 133 11.15 6.90 -8.44
CA TRP A 133 10.32 7.91 -7.82
C TRP A 133 8.84 7.77 -8.24
N SER A 134 8.57 7.51 -9.52
CA SER A 134 7.22 7.16 -9.96
C SER A 134 6.69 5.92 -9.23
N LEU A 135 7.50 4.85 -9.11
CA LEU A 135 7.12 3.63 -8.38
C LEU A 135 6.88 3.86 -6.88
N ALA A 136 7.50 4.88 -6.29
CA ALA A 136 7.28 5.26 -4.90
C ALA A 136 5.97 6.05 -4.71
N ARG A 137 5.47 6.73 -5.74
CA ARG A 137 4.23 7.54 -5.69
C ARG A 137 3.00 6.85 -6.27
N MET A 138 3.18 5.82 -7.09
CA MET A 138 2.11 5.13 -7.79
C MET A 138 2.28 3.61 -7.69
N GLU A 139 1.21 2.87 -7.97
CA GLU A 139 1.30 1.43 -8.16
C GLU A 139 2.27 1.06 -9.29
N ALA A 140 2.88 -0.13 -9.16
CA ALA A 140 3.82 -0.63 -10.16
C ALA A 140 3.14 -0.81 -11.52
N ALA A 141 1.89 -1.30 -11.54
CA ALA A 141 1.09 -1.46 -12.74
C ALA A 141 0.86 -0.14 -13.47
N SER A 142 0.45 0.92 -12.75
CA SER A 142 0.20 2.24 -13.33
C SER A 142 1.48 2.90 -13.88
N THR A 143 2.60 2.78 -13.16
CA THR A 143 3.90 3.25 -13.67
C THR A 143 4.31 2.48 -14.94
N LEU A 144 4.10 1.16 -14.97
CA LEU A 144 4.40 0.34 -16.14
C LEU A 144 3.47 0.63 -17.32
N ALA A 145 2.21 1.02 -17.06
CA ALA A 145 1.24 1.40 -18.08
C ALA A 145 1.69 2.64 -18.86
N ILE A 146 2.07 3.69 -18.15
CA ILE A 146 2.58 4.93 -18.77
C ILE A 146 3.85 4.65 -19.57
N LYS A 147 4.68 3.73 -19.08
CA LYS A 147 5.89 3.33 -19.78
C LYS A 147 5.63 2.67 -21.14
N LEU A 148 4.43 2.16 -21.40
CA LEU A 148 4.08 1.56 -22.71
C LEU A 148 4.11 2.58 -23.85
N THR A 149 4.10 3.88 -23.54
CA THR A 149 4.28 4.97 -24.52
C THR A 149 5.72 5.13 -25.03
N GLU A 150 6.70 4.39 -24.48
CA GLU A 150 8.13 4.45 -24.86
C GLU A 150 8.41 4.32 -26.37
N PRO A 151 7.71 3.46 -27.16
CA PRO A 151 7.93 3.39 -28.61
C PRO A 151 7.59 4.69 -29.33
N MET A 152 6.54 5.40 -28.90
CA MET A 152 6.15 6.67 -29.53
C MET A 152 7.22 7.72 -29.35
N VAL A 153 7.70 7.84 -28.11
CA VAL A 153 8.76 8.78 -27.77
C VAL A 153 10.07 8.38 -28.47
N SER A 154 10.37 7.08 -28.56
CA SER A 154 11.55 6.58 -29.27
C SER A 154 11.52 6.87 -30.77
N ALA A 155 10.36 6.76 -31.41
CA ALA A 155 10.16 7.11 -32.81
C ALA A 155 10.39 8.61 -33.07
N ILE A 156 9.84 9.47 -32.22
CA ILE A 156 10.01 10.93 -32.31
C ILE A 156 11.49 11.31 -32.07
N VAL A 157 12.11 10.77 -31.03
CA VAL A 157 13.53 11.05 -30.72
C VAL A 157 14.44 10.53 -31.81
N GLN A 158 14.18 9.35 -32.40
CA GLN A 158 14.94 8.85 -33.53
C GLN A 158 14.79 9.76 -34.76
N TRP A 159 13.58 10.23 -35.07
CA TRP A 159 13.34 11.19 -36.15
C TRP A 159 14.09 12.50 -35.92
N MET A 160 14.02 13.07 -34.71
CA MET A 160 14.75 14.31 -34.37
C MET A 160 16.27 14.14 -34.42
N TRP A 161 16.78 12.96 -34.02
CA TRP A 161 18.23 12.69 -33.90
C TRP A 161 18.89 12.28 -35.22
N LEU A 162 18.22 11.44 -36.03
CA LEU A 162 18.76 10.91 -37.29
C LEU A 162 18.20 11.61 -38.53
N ARG A 163 17.10 12.38 -38.40
CA ARG A 163 16.37 13.03 -39.51
C ARG A 163 15.86 12.07 -40.59
N GLU A 164 15.67 10.79 -40.27
CA GLU A 164 15.05 9.80 -41.15
C GLU A 164 13.53 9.77 -40.93
N GLY A 165 12.74 9.76 -42.01
CA GLY A 165 11.27 9.75 -41.95
C GLY A 165 10.71 8.47 -41.31
N LEU A 166 9.60 8.62 -40.56
CA LEU A 166 8.87 7.48 -39.98
C LEU A 166 8.03 6.80 -41.06
N ASN A 167 8.18 5.49 -41.21
CA ASN A 167 7.39 4.71 -42.17
C ASN A 167 5.91 4.66 -41.75
N CYS A 168 5.00 4.68 -42.74
CA CYS A 168 3.54 4.72 -42.52
C CYS A 168 3.02 3.58 -41.62
N HIS A 169 3.59 2.36 -41.74
CA HIS A 169 3.22 1.23 -40.88
C HIS A 169 3.58 1.43 -39.40
N VAL A 170 4.62 2.21 -39.09
CA VAL A 170 4.98 2.59 -37.71
C VAL A 170 3.95 3.57 -37.17
N CYS A 171 3.50 4.54 -37.97
CA CYS A 171 2.48 5.51 -37.55
C CYS A 171 1.13 4.88 -37.22
N VAL A 172 0.75 3.78 -37.88
CA VAL A 172 -0.53 3.08 -37.64
C VAL A 172 -0.43 2.06 -36.49
N SER A 173 0.66 1.29 -36.43
CA SER A 173 0.81 0.24 -35.41
C SER A 173 1.00 0.77 -34.00
N LEU A 174 1.66 1.92 -33.87
CA LEU A 174 2.13 2.46 -32.60
C LEU A 174 1.01 3.01 -31.71
N PRO A 175 0.01 3.78 -32.21
CA PRO A 175 -1.19 4.11 -31.44
C PRO A 175 -2.00 2.88 -31.01
N LEU A 176 -2.11 1.84 -31.85
CA LEU A 176 -2.84 0.61 -31.54
C LEU A 176 -2.18 -0.18 -30.41
N VAL A 177 -0.85 -0.29 -30.43
CA VAL A 177 -0.09 -0.97 -29.37
C VAL A 177 -0.19 -0.20 -28.05
N VAL A 178 -0.02 1.12 -28.08
CA VAL A 178 -0.08 1.94 -26.86
C VAL A 178 -1.50 2.02 -26.30
N GLY A 179 -2.50 2.25 -27.14
CA GLY A 179 -3.91 2.31 -26.74
C GLY A 179 -4.39 0.98 -26.17
N GLY A 180 -4.10 -0.14 -26.83
CA GLY A 180 -4.46 -1.47 -26.33
C GLY A 180 -3.77 -1.79 -25.01
N ALA A 181 -2.52 -1.41 -24.84
CA ALA A 181 -1.76 -1.69 -23.63
C ALA A 181 -2.17 -0.79 -22.44
N LEU A 182 -2.68 0.43 -22.69
CA LEU A 182 -3.30 1.28 -21.67
C LEU A 182 -4.66 0.71 -21.21
N VAL A 183 -5.52 0.31 -22.15
CA VAL A 183 -6.81 -0.33 -21.87
C VAL A 183 -6.64 -1.66 -21.14
N PHE A 184 -5.57 -2.40 -21.47
CA PHE A 184 -5.25 -3.67 -20.80
C PHE A 184 -4.93 -3.52 -19.31
N ILE A 185 -4.46 -2.34 -18.88
CA ILE A 185 -4.03 -2.12 -17.50
C ILE A 185 -5.09 -1.39 -16.67
N SER A 186 -6.01 -0.67 -17.29
CA SER A 186 -7.10 0.03 -16.60
C SER A 186 -8.15 -0.94 -16.06
N ASP A 187 -8.34 -0.96 -14.73
CA ASP A 187 -9.44 -1.71 -14.10
C ASP A 187 -10.76 -0.92 -14.04
N ASP A 188 -10.75 0.38 -14.32
CA ASP A 188 -11.97 1.19 -14.50
C ASP A 188 -11.68 2.45 -15.34
N VAL A 189 -12.61 2.82 -16.24
CA VAL A 189 -12.45 3.93 -17.19
C VAL A 189 -12.46 5.31 -16.49
N THR A 190 -12.90 5.36 -15.23
CA THR A 190 -13.09 6.60 -14.45
C THR A 190 -11.83 7.08 -13.73
N HIS A 191 -10.83 6.23 -13.47
CA HIS A 191 -9.58 6.61 -12.77
C HIS A 191 -8.52 7.26 -13.66
N VAL A 192 -8.68 7.19 -14.99
CA VAL A 192 -7.76 7.83 -15.94
C VAL A 192 -7.90 9.36 -15.92
N GLN A 193 -9.04 9.89 -15.46
CA GLN A 193 -9.32 11.33 -15.46
C GLN A 193 -8.68 12.09 -14.28
N GLN A 194 -8.31 11.42 -13.17
CA GLN A 194 -7.55 12.03 -12.06
C GLN A 194 -6.02 11.98 -12.26
N ALA A 195 -5.55 11.52 -13.43
CA ALA A 195 -4.14 11.28 -13.74
C ALA A 195 -3.34 12.55 -14.09
N LEU A 196 -3.52 13.62 -13.31
CA LEU A 196 -2.57 14.75 -13.24
C LEU A 196 -1.75 14.71 -11.94
N THR A 197 -1.44 13.50 -11.45
CA THR A 197 -0.60 13.31 -10.27
C THR A 197 0.88 13.36 -10.65
N SER A 198 1.73 13.81 -9.71
CA SER A 198 3.19 13.95 -9.91
C SER A 198 3.88 12.66 -10.36
N GLY A 199 3.36 11.48 -10.02
CA GLY A 199 3.91 10.20 -10.48
C GLY A 199 3.78 9.96 -11.99
N VAL A 200 2.67 10.40 -12.60
CA VAL A 200 2.43 10.21 -14.04
C VAL A 200 3.47 10.97 -14.85
N MET A 201 3.72 12.21 -14.46
CA MET A 201 4.72 13.08 -15.08
C MET A 201 6.14 12.51 -14.93
N LEU A 202 6.48 11.94 -13.78
CA LEU A 202 7.77 11.27 -13.55
C LEU A 202 7.95 10.05 -14.46
N ALA A 203 6.91 9.23 -14.63
CA ALA A 203 6.95 8.08 -15.54
C ALA A 203 7.11 8.51 -17.00
N MET A 204 6.38 9.53 -17.46
CA MET A 204 6.49 10.06 -18.82
C MET A 204 7.87 10.66 -19.08
N ALA A 205 8.40 11.47 -18.15
CA ALA A 205 9.74 12.03 -18.24
C ALA A 205 10.81 10.93 -18.33
N SER A 206 10.64 9.81 -17.60
CA SER A 206 11.55 8.68 -17.69
C SER A 206 11.59 8.05 -19.10
N ASN A 207 10.47 7.99 -19.84
CA ASN A 207 10.44 7.46 -21.21
C ASN A 207 11.24 8.31 -22.19
N VAL A 208 11.17 9.63 -22.05
CA VAL A 208 11.95 10.57 -22.88
C VAL A 208 13.44 10.33 -22.70
N LEU A 209 13.89 10.24 -21.44
CA LEU A 209 15.30 9.99 -21.12
C LEU A 209 15.76 8.61 -21.62
N LEU A 210 14.91 7.57 -21.49
CA LEU A 210 15.21 6.23 -22.00
C LEU A 210 15.34 6.20 -23.53
N ALA A 211 14.47 6.92 -24.25
CA ALA A 211 14.53 7.04 -25.70
C ALA A 211 15.84 7.71 -26.15
N VAL A 212 16.21 8.84 -25.54
CA VAL A 212 17.46 9.56 -25.84
C VAL A 212 18.67 8.68 -25.54
N ARG A 213 18.67 7.97 -24.40
CA ARG A 213 19.72 7.00 -24.05
C ARG A 213 19.86 5.92 -25.12
N ASN A 214 18.76 5.28 -25.52
CA ASN A 214 18.80 4.18 -26.47
C ASN A 214 19.30 4.62 -27.85
N VAL A 215 18.93 5.83 -28.30
CA VAL A 215 19.46 6.43 -29.54
C VAL A 215 20.96 6.74 -29.42
N ALA A 216 21.41 7.32 -28.30
CA ALA A 216 22.82 7.61 -28.06
C ALA A 216 23.69 6.33 -28.05
N ILE A 217 23.22 5.27 -27.39
CA ILE A 217 23.90 3.96 -27.37
C ILE A 217 23.93 3.33 -28.76
N LYS A 218 22.84 3.41 -29.54
CA LYS A 218 22.81 2.89 -30.91
C LYS A 218 23.75 3.67 -31.84
N GLY A 219 23.90 4.98 -31.63
CA GLY A 219 24.89 5.81 -32.30
C GLY A 219 26.33 5.31 -32.05
N LEU A 220 26.66 4.99 -30.79
CA LEU A 220 27.95 4.40 -30.41
C LEU A 220 28.19 3.03 -31.08
N HIS A 221 27.17 2.18 -31.15
CA HIS A 221 27.27 0.87 -31.83
C HIS A 221 27.46 0.99 -33.35
N SER A 222 26.95 2.05 -33.97
CA SER A 222 27.02 2.26 -35.43
C SER A 222 28.37 2.82 -35.90
N GLY A 223 29.12 3.50 -35.03
CA GLY A 223 30.45 4.08 -35.32
C GLY A 223 31.61 3.09 -35.49
N LYS A 224 31.34 1.78 -35.56
CA LYS A 224 32.35 0.69 -35.43
C LYS A 224 33.21 0.83 -34.15
N LEU A 225 32.69 1.48 -33.11
CA LEU A 225 33.24 1.36 -31.77
C LEU A 225 32.63 0.10 -31.15
N ASN A 226 33.44 -0.95 -31.04
CA ASN A 226 33.05 -2.17 -30.36
C ASN A 226 33.03 -1.84 -28.86
N VAL A 227 31.91 -1.31 -28.35
CA VAL A 227 31.65 -1.33 -26.90
C VAL A 227 31.30 -2.77 -26.55
N SER A 228 32.30 -3.65 -26.65
CA SER A 228 32.24 -4.97 -26.08
C SER A 228 32.60 -4.82 -24.61
N LEU A 229 31.61 -4.93 -23.73
CA LEU A 229 31.87 -5.40 -22.38
C LEU A 229 32.50 -6.79 -22.55
N ARG A 230 33.80 -6.91 -22.23
CA ARG A 230 34.64 -8.13 -22.21
C ARG A 230 33.88 -9.40 -22.59
N TRP A 231 34.17 -10.01 -23.76
CA TRP A 231 33.64 -11.30 -24.24
C TRP A 231 32.94 -12.08 -23.11
N MET A 232 31.62 -11.95 -23.08
CA MET A 232 30.78 -12.23 -21.91
C MET A 232 30.40 -13.71 -21.92
N GLY A 233 31.31 -14.56 -21.44
CA GLY A 233 31.01 -15.97 -21.22
C GLY A 233 29.87 -16.13 -20.19
N TRP A 234 29.10 -17.21 -20.34
CA TRP A 234 27.99 -17.61 -19.45
C TRP A 234 28.36 -17.58 -17.95
N ASN A 235 29.65 -17.69 -17.61
CA ASN A 235 30.18 -17.72 -16.25
C ASN A 235 29.86 -16.48 -15.38
N ARG A 236 29.52 -15.31 -15.97
CA ARG A 236 29.18 -14.10 -15.17
C ARG A 236 27.69 -13.85 -14.96
N LEU A 237 26.81 -14.44 -15.77
CA LEU A 237 25.39 -14.57 -15.41
C LEU A 237 25.24 -15.51 -14.20
N GLY A 238 26.09 -16.55 -14.15
CA GLY A 238 26.30 -17.39 -12.97
C GLY A 238 26.83 -16.62 -11.76
N LEU A 239 27.68 -15.60 -11.94
CA LEU A 239 28.14 -14.75 -10.84
C LEU A 239 27.00 -13.88 -10.27
N THR A 240 26.18 -13.26 -11.11
CA THR A 240 25.00 -12.51 -10.64
C THR A 240 23.98 -13.42 -9.95
N ALA A 241 23.72 -14.61 -10.51
CA ALA A 241 22.85 -15.61 -9.89
C ALA A 241 23.43 -16.15 -8.58
N GLY A 242 24.74 -16.33 -8.51
CA GLY A 242 25.47 -16.74 -7.31
C GLY A 242 25.44 -15.69 -6.21
N VAL A 243 25.62 -14.40 -6.56
CA VAL A 243 25.47 -13.29 -5.60
C VAL A 243 24.03 -13.18 -5.10
N SER A 244 23.03 -13.32 -5.98
CA SER A 244 21.62 -13.38 -5.58
C SER A 244 21.34 -14.57 -4.64
N PHE A 245 21.89 -15.74 -4.93
CA PHE A 245 21.75 -16.93 -4.08
C PHE A 245 22.44 -16.75 -2.72
N VAL A 246 23.64 -16.15 -2.69
CA VAL A 246 24.34 -15.84 -1.44
C VAL A 246 23.55 -14.82 -0.62
N ILE A 247 23.02 -13.74 -1.21
CA ILE A 247 22.17 -12.77 -0.50
C ILE A 247 20.94 -13.47 0.08
N LEU A 248 20.25 -14.30 -0.70
CA LEU A 248 19.06 -15.03 -0.25
C LEU A 248 19.39 -16.06 0.85
N ALA A 249 20.49 -16.81 0.72
CA ALA A 249 20.92 -17.81 1.68
C ALA A 249 21.42 -17.16 2.98
N SER A 250 22.18 -16.07 2.90
CA SER A 250 22.63 -15.29 4.05
C SER A 250 21.45 -14.65 4.78
N SER A 251 20.52 -14.01 4.07
CA SER A 251 19.30 -13.44 4.64
C SER A 251 18.44 -14.52 5.32
N SER A 252 18.22 -15.66 4.65
CA SER A 252 17.49 -16.79 5.23
C SER A 252 18.16 -17.31 6.51
N THR A 253 19.50 -17.37 6.54
CA THR A 253 20.25 -17.82 7.73
C THR A 253 20.19 -16.79 8.87
N LEU A 254 20.27 -15.49 8.57
CA LEU A 254 20.14 -14.41 9.55
C LEU A 254 18.71 -14.32 10.12
N ALA A 255 17.71 -14.57 9.27
CA ALA A 255 16.29 -14.65 9.65
C ALA A 255 16.01 -15.85 10.56
N ILE A 256 16.53 -17.05 10.21
CA ILE A 256 16.39 -18.27 11.03
C ILE A 256 17.09 -18.10 12.39
N ARG A 257 18.27 -17.46 12.43
CA ARG A 257 19.03 -17.21 13.67
C ARG A 257 18.55 -15.98 14.47
N ARG A 258 17.53 -15.26 14.01
CA ARG A 258 16.97 -14.04 14.64
C ARG A 258 18.01 -12.96 15.00
N VAL A 259 19.09 -12.85 14.24
CA VAL A 259 20.18 -11.89 14.52
C VAL A 259 19.78 -10.45 14.15
N VAL A 260 18.90 -10.29 13.15
CA VAL A 260 18.44 -8.99 12.65
C VAL A 260 16.90 -8.95 12.66
N SER A 261 16.32 -7.76 12.86
CA SER A 261 14.86 -7.61 12.83
C SER A 261 14.30 -8.02 11.45
N PRO A 262 13.14 -8.71 11.38
CA PRO A 262 12.59 -9.18 10.11
C PRO A 262 12.31 -8.06 9.09
N GLY A 263 12.01 -6.85 9.57
CA GLY A 263 11.82 -5.68 8.71
C GLY A 263 13.12 -5.16 8.10
N THR A 264 14.22 -5.16 8.87
CA THR A 264 15.55 -4.75 8.38
C THR A 264 16.13 -5.78 7.41
N ASP A 265 15.90 -7.07 7.65
CA ASP A 265 16.32 -8.14 6.74
C ASP A 265 15.58 -8.04 5.39
N LEU A 266 14.26 -7.87 5.39
CA LEU A 266 13.48 -7.64 4.17
C LEU A 266 13.91 -6.37 3.42
N ALA A 267 14.24 -5.29 4.15
CA ALA A 267 14.76 -4.04 3.60
C ALA A 267 16.07 -4.21 2.83
N VAL A 268 17.06 -4.82 3.48
CA VAL A 268 18.39 -5.01 2.91
C VAL A 268 18.33 -6.00 1.74
N THR A 269 17.59 -7.10 1.90
CA THR A 269 17.46 -8.12 0.86
C THR A 269 16.75 -7.60 -0.39
N SER A 270 15.63 -6.88 -0.24
CA SER A 270 14.91 -6.29 -1.38
C SER A 270 15.74 -5.20 -2.10
N LEU A 271 16.45 -4.36 -1.34
CA LEU A 271 17.33 -3.32 -1.87
C LEU A 271 18.50 -3.90 -2.68
N LEU A 272 19.22 -4.88 -2.12
CA LEU A 272 20.36 -5.51 -2.78
C LEU A 272 19.94 -6.35 -3.99
N LEU A 273 18.86 -7.12 -3.85
CA LEU A 273 18.34 -7.96 -4.93
C LEU A 273 17.83 -7.11 -6.11
N SER A 274 17.19 -5.97 -5.83
CA SER A 274 16.81 -5.00 -6.86
C SER A 274 18.04 -4.46 -7.59
N GLY A 275 19.12 -4.14 -6.85
CA GLY A 275 20.41 -3.71 -7.41
C GLY A 275 21.01 -4.74 -8.37
N VAL A 276 21.12 -6.01 -7.95
CA VAL A 276 21.67 -7.08 -8.79
C VAL A 276 20.84 -7.28 -10.06
N PHE A 277 19.52 -7.38 -9.94
CA PHE A 277 18.66 -7.56 -11.11
C PHE A 277 18.65 -6.34 -12.02
N HIS A 278 18.81 -5.13 -11.48
CA HIS A 278 18.91 -3.90 -12.26
C HIS A 278 20.09 -3.93 -13.23
N VAL A 279 21.26 -4.34 -12.74
CA VAL A 279 22.46 -4.53 -13.58
C VAL A 279 22.19 -5.56 -14.66
N THR A 280 21.68 -6.72 -14.27
CA THR A 280 21.48 -7.86 -15.17
C THR A 280 20.55 -7.51 -16.33
N TYR A 281 19.36 -6.97 -16.05
CA TYR A 281 18.43 -6.64 -17.14
C TYR A 281 18.93 -5.47 -17.98
N SER A 282 19.60 -4.49 -17.37
CA SER A 282 20.12 -3.32 -18.09
C SER A 282 21.25 -3.71 -19.05
N LEU A 283 22.12 -4.63 -18.65
CA LEU A 283 23.18 -5.20 -19.50
C LEU A 283 22.60 -6.02 -20.65
N ILE A 284 21.66 -6.92 -20.39
CA ILE A 284 21.02 -7.71 -21.45
C ILE A 284 20.31 -6.78 -22.45
N SER A 285 19.59 -5.78 -21.95
CA SER A 285 18.88 -4.79 -22.75
C SER A 285 19.80 -4.04 -23.72
N THR A 286 20.88 -3.44 -23.22
CA THR A 286 21.74 -2.54 -24.01
C THR A 286 22.78 -3.28 -24.83
N SER A 287 23.35 -4.36 -24.28
CA SER A 287 24.51 -5.05 -24.89
C SER A 287 24.10 -6.18 -25.84
N VAL A 288 22.92 -6.80 -25.62
CA VAL A 288 22.44 -7.93 -26.42
C VAL A 288 21.27 -7.51 -27.30
N ILE A 289 20.17 -7.04 -26.70
CA ILE A 289 18.92 -6.77 -27.43
C ILE A 289 19.03 -5.51 -28.31
N LEU A 290 19.48 -4.38 -27.76
CA LEU A 290 19.62 -3.12 -28.51
C LEU A 290 20.71 -3.19 -29.60
N ARG A 291 21.67 -4.11 -29.45
CA ARG A 291 22.65 -4.38 -30.52
C ARG A 291 21.97 -5.06 -31.71
N ALA A 292 21.09 -6.03 -31.45
CA ALA A 292 20.37 -6.79 -32.48
C ALA A 292 19.18 -6.05 -33.12
N LEU A 293 18.54 -5.12 -32.41
CA LEU A 293 17.34 -4.39 -32.86
C LEU A 293 17.61 -2.90 -33.09
N ASP A 294 16.87 -2.25 -33.99
CA ASP A 294 16.79 -0.77 -34.03
C ASP A 294 16.07 -0.22 -32.79
N VAL A 295 16.17 1.09 -32.56
CA VAL A 295 15.74 1.73 -31.32
C VAL A 295 14.22 1.59 -31.13
N VAL A 296 13.42 1.77 -32.18
CA VAL A 296 11.97 1.60 -32.12
C VAL A 296 11.62 0.13 -31.89
N SER A 297 12.26 -0.82 -32.56
CA SER A 297 12.02 -2.26 -32.28
C SER A 297 12.44 -2.70 -30.89
N HIS A 298 13.49 -2.11 -30.32
CA HIS A 298 13.86 -2.35 -28.93
C HIS A 298 12.79 -1.85 -27.97
N ALA A 299 12.23 -0.65 -28.23
CA ALA A 299 11.11 -0.11 -27.46
C ALA A 299 9.83 -0.96 -27.62
N MET A 300 9.55 -1.48 -28.82
CA MET A 300 8.43 -2.41 -29.05
C MET A 300 8.64 -3.74 -28.31
N ALA A 301 9.85 -4.27 -28.29
CA ALA A 301 10.19 -5.46 -27.51
C ALA A 301 10.01 -5.21 -25.99
N ASN A 302 10.30 -3.99 -25.53
CA ASN A 302 10.01 -3.55 -24.15
C ASN A 302 8.50 -3.55 -23.84
N VAL A 303 7.64 -3.19 -24.79
CA VAL A 303 6.17 -3.26 -24.62
C VAL A 303 5.72 -4.72 -24.50
N ILE A 304 6.16 -5.59 -25.40
CA ILE A 304 5.83 -7.04 -25.37
C ILE A 304 6.25 -7.64 -24.03
N LYS A 305 7.48 -7.36 -23.59
CA LYS A 305 8.00 -7.81 -22.29
C LYS A 305 7.06 -7.43 -21.14
N ARG A 306 6.57 -6.18 -21.11
CA ARG A 306 5.67 -5.69 -20.05
C ARG A 306 4.30 -6.34 -20.12
N MET A 307 3.74 -6.55 -21.31
CA MET A 307 2.49 -7.27 -21.48
C MET A 307 2.59 -8.74 -21.04
N LEU A 308 3.70 -9.41 -21.35
CA LEU A 308 3.96 -10.79 -20.89
C LEU A 308 4.08 -10.89 -19.37
N VAL A 309 4.75 -9.93 -18.73
CA VAL A 309 4.84 -9.86 -17.26
C VAL A 309 3.45 -9.75 -16.65
N VAL A 310 2.59 -8.88 -17.17
CA VAL A 310 1.23 -8.70 -16.65
C VAL A 310 0.35 -9.93 -16.97
N ALA A 311 0.48 -10.53 -18.16
CA ALA A 311 -0.22 -11.76 -18.51
C ALA A 311 0.16 -12.94 -17.61
N LEU A 312 1.45 -13.06 -17.22
CA LEU A 312 1.91 -14.08 -16.28
C LEU A 312 1.29 -13.90 -14.88
N LEU A 313 1.04 -12.66 -14.46
CA LEU A 313 0.34 -12.36 -13.19
C LEU A 313 -1.15 -12.77 -13.21
N TYR A 314 -1.80 -12.76 -14.38
CA TYR A 314 -3.16 -13.29 -14.55
C TYR A 314 -3.17 -14.82 -14.48
N VAL A 315 -2.24 -15.49 -15.16
CA VAL A 315 -2.16 -16.96 -15.20
C VAL A 315 -1.76 -17.54 -13.83
N SER A 316 -0.98 -16.81 -13.03
CA SER A 316 -0.63 -17.21 -11.66
C SER A 316 -1.77 -17.02 -10.64
N GLY A 317 -2.98 -16.63 -11.06
CA GLY A 317 -4.13 -16.43 -10.18
C GLY A 317 -4.05 -15.19 -9.30
N SER A 318 -3.10 -14.29 -9.56
CA SER A 318 -2.88 -13.08 -8.77
C SER A 318 -3.77 -11.90 -9.21
N ARG A 319 -4.52 -12.05 -10.31
CA ARG A 319 -5.48 -11.05 -10.83
C ARG A 319 -6.59 -11.74 -11.64
N SER A 320 -7.84 -11.30 -11.51
CA SER A 320 -8.99 -11.79 -12.29
C SER A 320 -9.20 -10.95 -13.55
N ALA A 321 -9.38 -11.59 -14.71
CA ALA A 321 -9.47 -10.89 -16.00
C ALA A 321 -10.87 -10.34 -16.26
N SER A 322 -10.99 -9.03 -16.49
CA SER A 322 -12.22 -8.38 -16.98
C SER A 322 -12.31 -8.46 -18.51
N GLY A 323 -13.52 -8.31 -19.07
CA GLY A 323 -13.72 -8.24 -20.52
C GLY A 323 -12.99 -7.06 -21.19
N VAL A 324 -12.78 -5.97 -20.46
CA VAL A 324 -12.05 -4.78 -20.92
C VAL A 324 -10.56 -5.09 -21.11
N ASN A 325 -9.98 -5.87 -20.19
CA ASN A 325 -8.56 -6.22 -20.26
C ASN A 325 -8.31 -7.18 -21.42
N ALA A 326 -9.21 -8.13 -21.68
CA ALA A 326 -9.15 -8.98 -22.88
C ALA A 326 -9.19 -8.15 -24.19
N ALA A 327 -10.03 -7.11 -24.24
CA ALA A 327 -10.12 -6.21 -25.39
C ALA A 327 -8.82 -5.37 -25.58
N GLY A 328 -8.23 -4.88 -24.49
CA GLY A 328 -6.95 -4.17 -24.53
C GLY A 328 -5.80 -5.05 -25.04
N LEU A 329 -5.72 -6.30 -24.56
CA LEU A 329 -4.72 -7.28 -25.02
C LEU A 329 -4.89 -7.62 -26.51
N ALA A 330 -6.14 -7.77 -26.98
CA ALA A 330 -6.43 -8.01 -28.39
C ALA A 330 -6.01 -6.83 -29.27
N MET A 331 -6.35 -5.60 -28.88
CA MET A 331 -5.96 -4.38 -29.59
C MET A 331 -4.44 -4.22 -29.70
N ALA A 332 -3.71 -4.46 -28.59
CA ALA A 332 -2.26 -4.39 -28.60
C ALA A 332 -1.61 -5.49 -29.47
N SER A 333 -2.19 -6.69 -29.48
CA SER A 333 -1.75 -7.82 -30.31
C SER A 333 -1.94 -7.53 -31.81
N VAL A 334 -3.05 -6.89 -32.20
CA VAL A 334 -3.29 -6.42 -33.57
C VAL A 334 -2.26 -5.36 -33.97
N GLY A 335 -2.03 -4.35 -33.13
CA GLY A 335 -1.01 -3.33 -33.37
C GLY A 335 0.38 -3.92 -33.58
N LEU A 336 0.76 -4.92 -32.76
CA LEU A 336 2.03 -5.62 -32.89
C LEU A 336 2.13 -6.44 -34.18
N ALA A 337 1.06 -7.13 -34.58
CA ALA A 337 1.00 -7.87 -35.83
C ALA A 337 1.17 -6.94 -37.04
N VAL A 338 0.54 -5.76 -37.03
CA VAL A 338 0.70 -4.72 -38.06
C VAL A 338 2.14 -4.23 -38.12
N TYR A 339 2.78 -4.00 -36.97
CA TYR A 339 4.19 -3.58 -36.90
C TYR A 339 5.13 -4.64 -37.51
N VAL A 340 4.99 -5.90 -37.09
CA VAL A 340 5.84 -7.01 -37.57
C VAL A 340 5.64 -7.25 -39.06
N ARG A 341 4.39 -7.23 -39.55
CA ARG A 341 4.06 -7.40 -40.98
C ARG A 341 4.60 -6.26 -41.83
N GLY A 342 4.44 -5.01 -41.39
CA GLY A 342 4.98 -3.83 -42.08
C GLY A 342 6.52 -3.85 -42.16
N LYS A 343 7.18 -4.26 -41.07
CA LYS A 343 8.65 -4.38 -41.05
C LYS A 343 9.17 -5.55 -41.89
N ALA A 344 8.42 -6.66 -41.96
CA ALA A 344 8.76 -7.79 -42.84
C ALA A 344 8.62 -7.41 -44.32
N ALA A 345 7.63 -6.60 -44.68
CA ALA A 345 7.42 -6.09 -46.04
C ALA A 345 8.54 -5.13 -46.49
N VAL A 346 8.98 -4.20 -45.61
CA VAL A 346 10.10 -3.27 -45.92
C VAL A 346 11.44 -3.99 -46.11
N LYS A 347 11.62 -5.18 -45.52
CA LYS A 347 12.83 -6.00 -45.73
C LYS A 347 12.81 -6.76 -47.07
N ALA A 348 11.66 -6.83 -47.74
CA ALA A 348 11.47 -7.48 -49.04
C ALA A 348 11.49 -6.48 -50.22
N GLU A 349 11.15 -5.21 -50.00
CA GLU A 349 11.14 -4.17 -51.04
C GLU A 349 12.26 -3.14 -50.81
N SER A 350 13.43 -3.39 -51.38
CA SER A 350 14.24 -2.29 -51.89
C SER A 350 13.76 -2.00 -53.32
N TRP A 351 13.37 -0.76 -53.58
CA TRP A 351 12.97 -0.13 -54.86
C TRP A 351 11.47 -0.20 -55.24
N ARG A 352 10.92 1.00 -55.54
CA ARG A 352 9.60 1.37 -56.14
C ARG A 352 8.47 1.65 -55.13
N CYS A 353 7.77 2.78 -55.06
CA CYS A 353 7.58 3.96 -55.94
C CYS A 353 7.20 5.25 -55.12
N CYS A 354 7.57 6.43 -55.65
CA CYS A 354 7.02 7.80 -55.42
C CYS A 354 5.87 8.08 -56.46
N PRO A 355 5.25 9.29 -56.70
CA PRO A 355 5.54 10.69 -56.28
C PRO A 355 4.34 11.68 -56.09
N VAL A 356 4.62 12.96 -55.76
CA VAL A 356 4.11 14.28 -56.29
C VAL A 356 4.51 15.36 -55.25
N GLY A 357 5.56 16.18 -55.44
CA GLY A 357 5.61 17.44 -56.22
C GLY A 357 5.28 18.63 -55.28
N THR A 358 6.13 19.62 -54.98
CA THR A 358 6.98 20.46 -55.85
C THR A 358 8.13 21.16 -55.10
N ASN A 359 9.24 21.33 -55.83
CA ASN A 359 10.43 22.17 -55.65
C ASN A 359 10.40 23.31 -54.61
N LEU A 360 11.43 23.35 -53.74
CA LEU A 360 12.28 24.54 -53.64
C LEU A 360 13.75 24.14 -53.49
N LYS A 361 14.57 24.83 -54.26
CA LYS A 361 15.99 24.60 -54.58
C LYS A 361 16.88 24.36 -53.36
N GLY A 362 17.82 23.45 -53.50
CA GLY A 362 18.96 23.32 -52.60
C GLY A 362 19.83 24.57 -52.62
N HIS A 363 20.22 25.05 -51.44
CA HIS A 363 21.49 25.71 -51.14
C HIS A 363 21.62 26.10 -49.66
N VAL A 364 21.40 25.19 -48.70
CA VAL A 364 21.95 25.33 -47.33
C VAL A 364 22.40 23.95 -46.78
N TYR A 365 22.87 23.06 -47.66
CA TYR A 365 23.55 21.83 -47.24
C TYR A 365 25.03 22.14 -46.98
N ARG A 366 25.28 23.09 -46.07
CA ARG A 366 26.61 23.43 -45.59
C ARG A 366 26.55 23.49 -44.07
N LYS A 367 27.13 22.47 -43.43
CA LYS A 367 27.60 22.53 -42.03
C LYS A 367 26.64 23.21 -41.03
N LEU A 368 25.43 22.68 -40.85
CA LEU A 368 24.90 22.64 -39.48
C LEU A 368 25.32 21.29 -38.92
N THR A 369 26.40 21.35 -38.15
CA THR A 369 27.05 20.24 -37.47
C THR A 369 26.03 19.27 -36.88
N ALA A 370 26.28 17.96 -36.97
CA ALA A 370 25.54 16.91 -36.26
C ALA A 370 25.40 17.21 -34.74
N SER A 371 26.25 18.10 -34.21
CA SER A 371 26.14 18.75 -32.90
C SER A 371 24.79 19.45 -32.65
N ASN A 372 24.21 20.18 -33.60
CA ASN A 372 23.00 20.99 -33.35
C ASN A 372 21.74 20.14 -33.13
N GLY A 373 21.57 19.03 -33.86
CA GLY A 373 20.46 18.09 -33.62
C GLY A 373 20.59 17.37 -32.28
N ARG A 374 21.81 16.99 -31.90
CA ARG A 374 22.11 16.38 -30.59
C ARG A 374 21.85 17.35 -29.45
N CYS A 375 22.30 18.61 -29.57
CA CYS A 375 22.04 19.67 -28.60
C CYS A 375 20.54 19.99 -28.48
N GLN A 376 19.79 19.99 -29.58
CA GLN A 376 18.34 20.24 -29.57
C GLN A 376 17.56 19.10 -28.89
N VAL A 377 17.91 17.84 -29.14
CA VAL A 377 17.28 16.69 -28.46
C VAL A 377 17.67 16.64 -26.98
N LEU A 378 18.94 16.93 -26.64
CA LEU A 378 19.34 17.06 -25.24
C LEU A 378 18.63 18.21 -24.54
N ALA A 379 18.56 19.38 -25.17
CA ALA A 379 17.86 20.54 -24.62
C ALA A 379 16.37 20.23 -24.44
N ALA A 380 15.72 19.61 -25.42
CA ALA A 380 14.31 19.21 -25.31
C ALA A 380 14.08 18.18 -24.19
N ALA A 381 14.97 17.20 -24.04
CA ALA A 381 14.88 16.19 -22.98
C ALA A 381 15.15 16.79 -21.59
N LEU A 382 16.14 17.68 -21.47
CA LEU A 382 16.49 18.37 -20.23
C LEU A 382 15.42 19.40 -19.84
N ILE A 383 14.87 20.15 -20.81
CA ILE A 383 13.75 21.07 -20.60
C ILE A 383 12.51 20.26 -20.18
N SER A 384 12.19 19.16 -20.86
CA SER A 384 11.05 18.32 -20.46
C SER A 384 11.20 17.74 -19.05
N ALA A 385 12.40 17.26 -18.69
CA ALA A 385 12.69 16.77 -17.36
C ALA A 385 12.68 17.89 -16.31
N ALA A 386 13.25 19.07 -16.61
CA ALA A 386 13.27 20.23 -15.73
C ALA A 386 11.89 20.84 -15.53
N LEU A 387 11.06 20.91 -16.59
CA LEU A 387 9.67 21.39 -16.54
C LEU A 387 8.81 20.45 -15.69
N CYS A 388 9.01 19.13 -15.81
CA CYS A 388 8.34 18.16 -14.96
C CYS A 388 8.79 18.26 -13.49
N LEU A 389 10.09 18.49 -13.24
CA LEU A 389 10.64 18.68 -11.89
C LEU A 389 10.20 20.02 -11.27
N SER A 390 10.09 21.10 -12.05
CA SER A 390 9.63 22.41 -11.60
C SER A 390 8.13 22.43 -11.35
N LEU A 391 7.32 21.73 -12.15
CA LEU A 391 5.89 21.55 -11.90
C LEU A 391 5.63 20.76 -10.61
N THR A 392 6.56 19.88 -10.21
CA THR A 392 6.54 19.25 -8.87
C THR A 392 7.09 20.12 -7.74
N SER A 393 7.79 21.22 -8.05
CA SER A 393 8.40 22.13 -7.06
C SER A 393 7.56 23.38 -6.76
N VAL A 394 6.37 23.56 -7.36
CA VAL A 394 5.49 24.72 -7.08
C VAL A 394 4.86 24.68 -5.69
N ASN A 395 5.10 23.64 -4.88
CA ASN A 395 4.71 23.64 -3.46
C ASN A 395 5.86 23.82 -2.46
N THR A 396 7.02 24.33 -2.88
CA THR A 396 8.11 24.65 -1.95
C THR A 396 8.84 25.93 -2.35
N LEU A 397 8.24 27.10 -2.07
CA LEU A 397 8.96 28.35 -1.74
C LEU A 397 8.03 29.32 -0.99
N ARG A 398 7.96 29.13 0.33
CA ARG A 398 8.18 30.22 1.31
C ARG A 398 9.01 29.67 2.46
N PRO A 399 10.30 30.04 2.57
CA PRO A 399 11.02 30.11 3.82
C PRO A 399 11.29 31.58 4.22
N LEU A 400 11.43 31.78 5.53
CA LEU A 400 11.82 32.98 6.28
C LEU A 400 10.77 34.08 6.52
N HIS A 401 10.09 33.99 7.67
CA HIS A 401 10.20 35.04 8.68
C HIS A 401 10.35 34.36 10.04
N LEU A 402 11.53 34.49 10.65
CA LEU A 402 11.73 34.17 12.05
C LEU A 402 11.60 35.47 12.86
N THR A 403 10.87 35.38 13.97
CA THR A 403 10.84 36.29 15.13
C THR A 403 10.25 37.68 14.94
N LEU A 404 9.00 37.88 15.36
CA LEU A 404 8.63 38.58 16.61
C LEU A 404 7.10 38.52 16.78
N GLY A 405 6.62 38.57 18.03
CA GLY A 405 5.24 38.30 18.38
C GLY A 405 4.24 39.43 18.16
N TYR A 406 3.03 39.16 18.66
CA TYR A 406 1.98 40.09 19.09
C TYR A 406 1.22 40.90 18.01
N LEU A 407 -0.11 40.68 18.05
CA LEU A 407 -1.24 41.58 17.74
C LEU A 407 -1.73 41.80 16.29
N GLY A 408 -3.07 41.80 16.19
CA GLY A 408 -3.90 42.15 15.03
C GLY A 408 -4.69 40.94 14.52
N ALA A 409 -5.75 40.47 15.18
CA ALA A 409 -7.07 41.09 15.34
C ALA A 409 -7.75 41.44 13.99
N ASP A 410 -8.81 40.66 13.76
CA ASP A 410 -10.06 40.90 13.04
C ASP A 410 -10.19 40.95 11.50
N ASP A 411 -11.30 40.29 11.14
CA ASP A 411 -12.19 40.34 9.97
C ASP A 411 -11.64 39.96 8.58
N ASP A 412 -12.08 38.79 8.11
CA ASP A 412 -13.35 38.78 7.38
C ASP A 412 -14.01 37.38 7.45
N GLN A 413 -15.23 37.38 8.00
CA GLN A 413 -16.18 36.29 7.92
C GLN A 413 -16.59 36.05 6.45
N GLN A 414 -16.31 34.86 5.92
CA GLN A 414 -17.19 34.24 4.93
C GLN A 414 -17.30 32.74 5.18
N SER A 415 -18.46 32.40 5.72
CA SER A 415 -18.99 31.07 5.98
C SER A 415 -19.12 30.27 4.68
N PHE A 416 -18.26 29.26 4.52
CA PHE A 416 -18.56 28.13 3.63
C PHE A 416 -19.02 26.94 4.49
N PRO A 417 -20.23 26.40 4.27
CA PRO A 417 -20.72 25.24 5.02
C PRO A 417 -19.92 24.02 4.58
N LEU A 418 -19.02 23.55 5.45
CA LEU A 418 -18.33 22.28 5.31
C LEU A 418 -19.35 21.15 5.48
N ARG A 419 -19.98 20.71 4.39
CA ARG A 419 -20.41 19.32 4.29
C ARG A 419 -19.15 18.47 4.17
N PRO A 420 -18.84 17.56 5.10
CA PRO A 420 -17.77 16.62 4.89
C PRO A 420 -18.22 15.68 3.76
N GLU A 421 -17.56 15.76 2.60
CA GLU A 421 -17.62 14.65 1.65
C GLU A 421 -17.09 13.42 2.39
N TRP A 422 -17.99 12.50 2.75
CA TRP A 422 -17.65 11.17 3.25
C TRP A 422 -17.00 10.39 2.12
N SER A 423 -15.75 10.72 1.80
CA SER A 423 -14.94 9.93 0.89
C SER A 423 -14.83 8.52 1.47
N THR A 424 -15.22 7.55 0.65
CA THR A 424 -15.04 6.10 0.83
C THR A 424 -13.55 5.77 0.78
N GLN A 425 -12.76 6.33 1.69
CA GLN A 425 -11.40 5.86 1.92
C GLN A 425 -11.49 4.48 2.54
N SER A 426 -10.82 3.52 1.91
CA SER A 426 -10.64 2.15 2.38
C SER A 426 -10.34 2.16 3.87
N ALA A 427 -11.27 1.61 4.65
CA ALA A 427 -11.11 1.53 6.08
C ALA A 427 -9.86 0.71 6.43
N PRO A 428 -9.20 1.01 7.57
CA PRO A 428 -8.13 0.13 8.04
C PRO A 428 -8.68 -1.30 8.15
N PHE A 429 -7.93 -2.27 7.64
CA PHE A 429 -8.27 -3.71 7.66
C PHE A 429 -9.37 -4.17 6.68
N GLY A 430 -9.78 -3.37 5.69
CA GLY A 430 -10.82 -3.76 4.71
C GLY A 430 -12.25 -3.72 5.27
N LEU A 431 -12.45 -3.09 6.43
CA LEU A 431 -13.73 -3.02 7.16
C LEU A 431 -14.56 -1.80 6.71
N ASN A 432 -15.31 -1.94 5.61
CA ASN A 432 -16.15 -0.84 5.09
C ASN A 432 -17.03 -0.23 6.20
N TRP A 433 -16.94 1.09 6.36
CA TRP A 433 -17.91 1.81 7.16
C TRP A 433 -19.26 1.78 6.45
N PRO A 434 -20.35 1.47 7.14
CA PRO A 434 -21.67 1.70 6.57
C PRO A 434 -21.84 3.17 6.23
N GLY A 435 -22.45 3.42 5.07
CA GLY A 435 -22.96 4.74 4.73
C GLY A 435 -24.07 5.17 5.68
N PRO A 436 -24.53 6.43 5.60
CA PRO A 436 -25.70 6.85 6.33
C PRO A 436 -26.92 5.96 6.02
N PRO A 437 -27.85 5.77 6.97
CA PRO A 437 -29.08 5.01 6.75
C PRO A 437 -29.79 5.44 5.47
N ASP A 438 -30.31 4.48 4.70
CA ASP A 438 -31.08 4.77 3.48
C ASP A 438 -32.41 5.50 3.77
N ASN A 439 -32.83 5.53 5.04
CA ASN A 439 -34.02 6.24 5.50
C ASN A 439 -33.80 7.77 5.54
N ALA A 440 -33.89 8.41 4.38
CA ALA A 440 -33.72 9.86 4.23
C ALA A 440 -34.71 10.68 5.10
N THR A 441 -35.90 10.15 5.36
CA THR A 441 -36.89 10.80 6.25
C THR A 441 -36.41 10.85 7.69
N LEU A 442 -35.82 9.75 8.20
CA LEU A 442 -35.21 9.73 9.53
C LEU A 442 -34.07 10.76 9.63
N LEU A 443 -33.17 10.79 8.64
CA LEU A 443 -32.05 11.75 8.63
C LEU A 443 -32.51 13.20 8.59
N SER A 444 -33.58 13.50 7.83
CA SER A 444 -34.18 14.83 7.79
C SER A 444 -34.84 15.22 9.11
N GLN A 445 -35.55 14.30 9.76
CA GLN A 445 -36.19 14.56 11.06
C GLN A 445 -35.17 14.83 12.17
N TRP A 446 -33.99 14.23 12.07
CA TRP A 446 -32.92 14.33 13.06
C TRP A 446 -31.78 15.28 12.66
N ALA A 447 -31.96 16.10 11.61
CA ALA A 447 -30.91 16.97 11.07
C ALA A 447 -30.29 17.89 12.13
N ASP A 448 -31.13 18.50 12.99
CA ASP A 448 -30.67 19.37 14.08
C ASP A 448 -29.75 18.60 15.04
N PHE A 449 -30.18 17.42 15.48
CA PHE A 449 -29.39 16.54 16.34
C PHE A 449 -28.06 16.13 15.70
N LEU A 450 -28.07 15.76 14.41
CA LEU A 450 -26.88 15.32 13.67
C LEU A 450 -25.84 16.45 13.50
N SER A 451 -26.28 17.71 13.61
CA SER A 451 -25.45 18.91 13.49
C SER A 451 -24.93 19.46 14.83
N LEU A 452 -25.36 18.90 15.96
CA LEU A 452 -24.97 19.38 17.30
C LEU A 452 -23.46 19.29 17.51
N ASP A 453 -22.90 20.29 18.20
CA ASP A 453 -21.59 20.18 18.82
C ASP A 453 -21.71 19.38 20.13
N TYR A 454 -21.44 18.08 20.06
CA TYR A 454 -21.48 17.19 21.21
C TYR A 454 -20.47 17.55 22.31
N THR A 455 -19.49 18.42 22.05
CA THR A 455 -18.61 18.91 23.14
C THR A 455 -19.31 19.94 24.04
N GLN A 456 -20.37 20.59 23.54
CA GLN A 456 -21.29 21.46 24.29
C GLN A 456 -22.51 20.69 24.81
N HIS A 457 -22.87 19.60 24.14
CA HIS A 457 -23.96 18.70 24.52
C HIS A 457 -23.45 17.30 24.90
N PRO A 458 -22.57 17.17 25.91
CA PRO A 458 -21.82 15.95 26.18
C PRO A 458 -22.67 14.78 26.69
N PHE A 459 -23.95 15.01 27.03
CA PHE A 459 -24.86 13.99 27.57
C PHE A 459 -26.01 13.62 26.64
N ASP A 460 -26.03 14.16 25.42
CA ASP A 460 -27.15 14.00 24.48
C ASP A 460 -26.83 13.07 23.31
N THR A 461 -25.68 12.41 23.33
CA THR A 461 -25.13 11.62 22.22
C THR A 461 -25.91 10.35 21.86
N ASP A 462 -26.82 9.88 22.70
CA ASP A 462 -27.56 8.62 22.54
C ASP A 462 -28.99 8.77 21.98
N ARG A 463 -29.43 10.00 21.67
CA ARG A 463 -30.83 10.29 21.32
C ARG A 463 -31.37 9.53 20.11
N LEU A 464 -30.51 9.19 19.15
CA LEU A 464 -30.93 8.46 17.94
C LEU A 464 -31.11 6.96 18.18
N ALA A 465 -30.49 6.39 19.23
CA ALA A 465 -30.41 4.95 19.46
C ALA A 465 -31.75 4.18 19.48
N PRO A 466 -32.87 4.73 19.99
CA PRO A 466 -34.17 4.04 19.95
C PRO A 466 -34.74 3.86 18.54
N HIS A 467 -34.27 4.65 17.57
CA HIS A 467 -34.78 4.67 16.20
C HIS A 467 -33.94 3.83 15.21
N LEU A 468 -32.78 3.31 15.67
CA LEU A 468 -31.88 2.51 14.86
C LEU A 468 -32.23 1.03 15.02
N THR A 469 -32.72 0.41 13.94
CA THR A 469 -33.32 -0.93 13.98
C THR A 469 -32.41 -2.04 13.47
N THR A 470 -31.37 -1.66 12.73
CA THR A 470 -30.39 -2.57 12.12
C THR A 470 -28.99 -2.37 12.67
N ASN A 471 -28.13 -3.38 12.51
CA ASN A 471 -26.73 -3.31 12.93
C ASN A 471 -25.97 -2.20 12.22
N GLU A 472 -26.17 -2.02 10.91
CA GLU A 472 -25.47 -1.01 10.11
C GLU A 472 -25.81 0.41 10.56
N GLU A 473 -27.08 0.68 10.85
CA GLU A 473 -27.56 1.96 11.37
C GLU A 473 -26.91 2.30 12.73
N VAL A 474 -26.88 1.33 13.65
CA VAL A 474 -26.22 1.47 14.96
C VAL A 474 -24.72 1.72 14.81
N ILE A 475 -24.06 0.94 13.97
CA ILE A 475 -22.61 1.07 13.73
C ILE A 475 -22.30 2.44 13.12
N TRP A 476 -23.04 2.86 12.10
CA TRP A 476 -22.88 4.16 11.47
C TRP A 476 -22.98 5.29 12.48
N GLU A 477 -24.04 5.31 13.29
CA GLU A 477 -24.29 6.39 14.25
C GLU A 477 -23.20 6.47 15.30
N ILE A 478 -22.85 5.32 15.90
CA ILE A 478 -21.80 5.26 16.93
C ILE A 478 -20.48 5.76 16.37
N GLN A 479 -20.10 5.32 15.18
CA GLN A 479 -18.83 5.72 14.62
C GLN A 479 -18.84 7.19 14.16
N ARG A 480 -19.99 7.73 13.70
CA ARG A 480 -20.18 9.17 13.43
C ARG A 480 -19.91 9.99 14.69
N LEU A 481 -20.48 9.59 15.83
CA LEU A 481 -20.24 10.23 17.13
C LEU A 481 -18.76 10.17 17.53
N HIS A 482 -18.12 9.00 17.41
CA HIS A 482 -16.67 8.86 17.65
C HIS A 482 -15.86 9.84 16.80
N MET A 483 -16.14 9.91 15.50
CA MET A 483 -15.40 10.78 14.58
C MET A 483 -15.59 12.27 14.90
N GLN A 484 -16.84 12.71 15.11
CA GLN A 484 -17.14 14.12 15.38
C GLN A 484 -16.56 14.59 16.71
N VAL A 485 -16.79 13.82 17.79
CA VAL A 485 -16.28 14.18 19.12
C VAL A 485 -14.76 14.13 19.16
N MET A 486 -14.13 13.09 18.62
CA MET A 486 -12.68 13.00 18.65
C MET A 486 -12.01 14.06 17.76
N THR A 487 -12.61 14.41 16.62
CA THR A 487 -12.09 15.50 15.78
C THR A 487 -12.15 16.84 16.53
N SER A 488 -13.26 17.12 17.20
CA SER A 488 -13.42 18.34 17.99
C SER A 488 -12.44 18.39 19.17
N LEU A 489 -12.32 17.29 19.94
CA LEU A 489 -11.40 17.24 21.09
C LEU A 489 -9.93 17.30 20.68
N LEU A 490 -9.53 16.62 19.60
CA LEU A 490 -8.17 16.70 19.09
C LEU A 490 -7.80 18.15 18.77
N GLY A 491 -8.76 18.96 18.27
CA GLY A 491 -8.56 20.39 18.03
C GLY A 491 -7.36 20.65 17.09
N GLY A 492 -7.19 19.80 16.08
CA GLY A 492 -6.07 19.86 15.14
C GLY A 492 -4.80 19.10 15.57
N ARG A 493 -4.74 18.56 16.79
CA ARG A 493 -3.63 17.69 17.24
C ARG A 493 -3.50 16.46 16.33
N ARG A 494 -2.28 16.14 15.93
CA ARG A 494 -1.96 14.99 15.06
C ARG A 494 -1.12 13.92 15.74
N HIS A 495 -0.76 14.11 17.00
CA HIS A 495 0.05 13.16 17.76
C HIS A 495 -0.67 12.78 19.04
N VAL A 496 -0.63 11.50 19.40
CA VAL A 496 -1.17 10.99 20.66
C VAL A 496 -0.25 9.96 21.29
N MET A 497 -0.34 9.82 22.61
CA MET A 497 0.15 8.63 23.31
C MET A 497 -1.05 7.75 23.71
N LEU A 498 -0.99 6.45 23.46
CA LEU A 498 -2.05 5.51 23.85
C LEU A 498 -1.55 4.61 24.99
N LEU A 499 -2.03 4.86 26.20
CA LEU A 499 -1.50 4.25 27.42
C LEU A 499 -2.55 3.35 28.08
N ASP A 500 -2.08 2.37 28.87
CA ASP A 500 -2.91 1.46 29.68
C ASP A 500 -3.83 0.52 28.85
N PHE A 501 -3.46 0.21 27.61
CA PHE A 501 -4.27 -0.68 26.79
C PHE A 501 -4.16 -2.16 27.21
N SER A 502 -5.18 -2.96 26.88
CA SER A 502 -5.26 -4.35 27.35
C SER A 502 -4.64 -5.36 26.37
N THR A 503 -3.87 -6.29 26.92
CA THR A 503 -3.38 -7.51 26.26
C THR A 503 -3.92 -8.78 26.93
N SER A 504 -5.00 -8.66 27.69
CA SER A 504 -5.61 -9.78 28.42
C SER A 504 -6.39 -10.72 27.48
N GLU A 505 -6.55 -11.99 27.86
CA GLU A 505 -7.34 -12.97 27.12
C GLU A 505 -8.87 -12.76 27.24
N ASN A 506 -9.32 -11.73 27.96
CA ASN A 506 -10.68 -11.24 27.83
C ASN A 506 -10.85 -10.57 26.47
N LYS A 507 -11.44 -11.26 25.49
CA LYS A 507 -11.47 -10.81 24.09
C LYS A 507 -12.07 -9.42 23.86
N GLY A 508 -12.90 -8.95 24.79
CA GLY A 508 -13.49 -7.62 24.76
C GLY A 508 -12.48 -6.48 24.91
N ASP A 509 -11.56 -6.55 25.88
CA ASP A 509 -10.69 -5.41 26.17
C ASP A 509 -9.68 -5.15 25.04
N PRO A 510 -9.04 -6.16 24.42
CA PRO A 510 -8.27 -5.95 23.21
C PRO A 510 -9.11 -5.47 22.02
N ALA A 511 -10.39 -5.83 21.92
CA ALA A 511 -11.25 -5.30 20.86
C ALA A 511 -11.48 -3.79 21.00
N ILE A 512 -11.56 -3.28 22.25
CA ILE A 512 -11.54 -1.84 22.53
C ILE A 512 -10.22 -1.25 22.00
N THR A 513 -9.07 -1.82 22.37
CA THR A 513 -7.75 -1.34 21.90
C THR A 513 -7.68 -1.26 20.38
N VAL A 514 -8.16 -2.29 19.68
CA VAL A 514 -8.16 -2.32 18.22
C VAL A 514 -9.09 -1.25 17.66
N GLY A 515 -10.27 -1.05 18.25
CA GLY A 515 -11.19 0.00 17.86
C GLY A 515 -10.63 1.42 18.08
N GLU A 516 -9.93 1.65 19.20
CA GLU A 516 -9.20 2.90 19.48
C GLU A 516 -8.16 3.18 18.38
N VAL A 517 -7.33 2.18 18.04
CA VAL A 517 -6.31 2.32 17.00
C VAL A 517 -6.92 2.52 15.61
N ALA A 518 -8.01 1.81 15.30
CA ALA A 518 -8.72 1.95 14.03
C ALA A 518 -9.27 3.37 13.85
N LEU A 519 -9.88 3.93 14.91
CA LEU A 519 -10.39 5.30 14.93
C LEU A 519 -9.26 6.32 14.75
N LEU A 520 -8.15 6.18 15.48
CA LEU A 520 -7.00 7.09 15.39
C LEU A 520 -6.37 7.09 14.00
N ARG A 521 -6.24 5.93 13.37
CA ARG A 521 -5.77 5.81 11.99
C ARG A 521 -6.67 6.55 11.02
N ARG A 522 -7.99 6.43 11.18
CA ARG A 522 -8.97 7.11 10.33
C ARG A 522 -8.93 8.63 10.49
N LEU A 523 -8.68 9.11 11.71
CA LEU A 523 -8.48 10.53 11.99
C LEU A 523 -7.11 11.06 11.49
N ASN A 524 -6.27 10.20 10.91
CA ASN A 524 -4.90 10.50 10.51
C ASN A 524 -4.09 11.08 11.69
N VAL A 525 -4.17 10.38 12.83
CA VAL A 525 -3.47 10.71 14.07
C VAL A 525 -2.40 9.67 14.34
N THR A 526 -1.19 10.15 14.60
CA THR A 526 -0.01 9.31 14.85
C THR A 526 0.10 8.96 16.33
N VAL A 527 0.17 7.67 16.64
CA VAL A 527 0.52 7.19 17.99
C VAL A 527 2.03 7.25 18.16
N VAL A 528 2.53 8.22 18.92
CA VAL A 528 3.98 8.44 19.12
C VAL A 528 4.58 7.56 20.22
N PHE A 529 3.74 7.06 21.12
CA PHE A 529 4.13 6.11 22.16
C PHE A 529 2.91 5.29 22.60
N TYR A 530 3.15 4.04 22.98
CA TYR A 530 2.11 3.21 23.58
C TYR A 530 2.67 2.26 24.65
N CYS A 531 1.83 1.90 25.61
CA CYS A 531 2.14 0.86 26.60
C CYS A 531 0.87 0.12 27.02
N SER A 532 0.96 -1.20 27.18
CA SER A 532 -0.13 -1.98 27.77
C SER A 532 -0.07 -1.90 29.29
N ILE A 533 -1.19 -2.13 29.98
CA ILE A 533 -1.27 -2.10 31.45
C ILE A 533 -0.11 -2.84 32.15
N TYR A 534 0.18 -4.07 31.73
CA TYR A 534 1.24 -4.90 32.33
C TYR A 534 2.67 -4.54 31.92
N MET A 535 2.86 -3.67 30.93
CA MET A 535 4.17 -3.28 30.42
C MET A 535 4.47 -1.79 30.63
N CYS A 536 3.55 -1.05 31.24
CA CYS A 536 3.71 0.38 31.51
C CYS A 536 4.42 0.61 32.86
N SER A 537 5.68 0.18 32.95
CA SER A 537 6.51 0.40 34.14
C SER A 537 6.92 1.87 34.30
N ASP A 538 7.39 2.26 35.48
CA ASP A 538 7.89 3.62 35.73
C ASP A 538 9.04 4.01 34.78
N ALA A 539 9.86 3.05 34.34
CA ALA A 539 10.90 3.28 33.34
C ALA A 539 10.30 3.62 31.97
N LYS A 540 9.23 2.93 31.56
CA LYS A 540 8.49 3.20 30.33
C LYS A 540 7.75 4.53 30.38
N LEU A 541 7.18 4.89 31.53
CA LEU A 541 6.57 6.21 31.72
C LEU A 541 7.61 7.34 31.67
N LYS A 542 8.81 7.14 32.21
CA LYS A 542 9.92 8.09 32.05
C LYS A 542 10.35 8.24 30.59
N GLU A 543 10.38 7.14 29.83
CA GLU A 543 10.64 7.17 28.39
C GLU A 543 9.55 7.96 27.64
N ALA A 544 8.28 7.69 27.94
CA ALA A 544 7.14 8.42 27.38
C ALA A 544 7.22 9.92 27.71
N HIS A 545 7.52 10.27 28.97
CA HIS A 545 7.71 11.65 29.40
C HIS A 545 8.92 12.32 28.72
N LYS A 546 9.98 11.58 28.38
CA LYS A 546 11.09 12.12 27.59
C LYS A 546 10.64 12.42 26.14
N ILE A 547 9.83 11.56 25.55
CA ILE A 547 9.27 11.75 24.20
C ILE A 547 8.31 12.94 24.19
N SER A 548 7.47 13.12 25.21
CA SER A 548 6.49 14.21 25.26
C SER A 548 7.12 15.60 25.26
N ARG A 549 8.37 15.75 25.74
CA ARG A 549 9.13 17.02 25.70
C ARG A 549 9.38 17.54 24.30
N ASN A 550 9.28 16.69 23.27
CA ASN A 550 9.40 17.11 21.87
C ASN A 550 8.09 17.72 21.33
N PHE A 551 7.04 17.80 22.16
CA PHE A 551 5.71 18.26 21.77
C PHE A 551 5.19 19.33 22.72
N THR A 552 4.33 20.21 22.20
CA THR A 552 3.54 21.16 23.00
C THR A 552 2.19 20.58 23.39
N PRO A 553 1.53 21.08 24.46
CA PRO A 553 0.15 20.71 24.80
C PRO A 553 -0.89 20.90 23.69
N SER A 554 -0.61 21.77 22.71
CA SER A 554 -1.43 22.01 21.53
C SER A 554 -1.18 21.03 20.38
N SER A 555 -0.13 20.20 20.46
CA SER A 555 0.27 19.27 19.39
C SER A 555 0.16 17.78 19.76
N LEU A 556 0.16 17.48 21.07
CA LEU A 556 0.06 16.14 21.64
C LEU A 556 -1.14 16.04 22.58
N MET A 557 -1.84 14.90 22.53
CA MET A 557 -2.87 14.51 23.49
C MET A 557 -2.56 13.15 24.09
N ILE A 558 -2.89 12.95 25.37
CA ILE A 558 -2.70 11.66 26.04
C ILE A 558 -4.04 10.92 26.07
N LEU A 559 -4.06 9.71 25.54
CA LEU A 559 -5.24 8.85 25.51
C LEU A 559 -5.03 7.69 26.48
N LEU A 560 -5.98 7.50 27.38
CA LEU A 560 -6.03 6.39 28.31
C LEU A 560 -7.10 5.42 27.82
N HIS A 561 -6.76 4.13 27.81
CA HIS A 561 -7.63 3.07 27.33
C HIS A 561 -9.02 3.05 27.99
N GLY A 562 -10.04 2.71 27.19
CA GLY A 562 -11.42 2.52 27.65
C GLY A 562 -11.65 1.20 28.39
N GLY A 563 -12.93 0.83 28.55
CA GLY A 563 -13.34 -0.49 29.04
C GLY A 563 -14.17 -0.47 30.32
N GLY A 564 -14.02 -1.50 31.14
CA GLY A 564 -14.76 -1.67 32.40
C GLY A 564 -13.87 -1.51 33.62
N ASN A 565 -12.92 -0.59 33.60
CA ASN A 565 -11.80 -0.55 34.53
C ASN A 565 -11.61 0.81 35.23
N LEU A 566 -12.66 1.63 35.29
CA LEU A 566 -12.72 2.80 36.15
C LEU A 566 -13.38 2.42 37.50
N VAL A 567 -12.66 2.61 38.61
CA VAL A 567 -13.02 2.20 39.99
C VAL A 567 -13.04 0.69 40.23
N GLY A 568 -13.40 -0.11 39.22
CA GLY A 568 -13.59 -1.56 39.34
C GLY A 568 -12.32 -2.35 39.61
N TYR A 569 -11.19 -1.93 39.04
CA TYR A 569 -9.90 -2.62 39.12
C TYR A 569 -8.79 -1.68 39.62
N PRO A 570 -8.33 -1.81 40.87
CA PRO A 570 -7.38 -0.87 41.45
C PRO A 570 -6.07 -0.69 40.69
N GLU A 571 -5.57 -1.74 40.04
CA GLU A 571 -4.33 -1.69 39.27
C GLU A 571 -4.38 -0.65 38.15
N SER A 572 -5.51 -0.55 37.44
CA SER A 572 -5.71 0.41 36.35
C SER A 572 -5.72 1.85 36.89
N ASP A 573 -6.46 2.12 37.97
CA ASP A 573 -6.54 3.46 38.56
C ASP A 573 -5.22 3.91 39.19
N ILE A 574 -4.45 2.99 39.79
CA ILE A 574 -3.10 3.26 40.30
C ILE A 574 -2.13 3.61 39.16
N LEU A 575 -2.18 2.89 38.04
CA LEU A 575 -1.36 3.22 36.87
C LEU A 575 -1.75 4.58 36.28
N ARG A 576 -3.06 4.88 36.17
CA ARG A 576 -3.54 6.19 35.70
C ARG A 576 -3.14 7.33 36.61
N LYS A 577 -3.11 7.11 37.93
CA LYS A 577 -2.54 8.08 38.88
C LYS A 577 -1.11 8.44 38.53
N LYS A 578 -0.27 7.45 38.21
CA LYS A 578 1.10 7.69 37.76
C LYS A 578 1.12 8.46 36.44
N ILE A 579 0.35 8.02 35.44
CA ILE A 579 0.30 8.66 34.12
C ILE A 579 -0.11 10.13 34.24
N LEU A 580 -1.21 10.43 34.93
CA LEU A 580 -1.70 11.80 35.09
C LEU A 580 -0.69 12.71 35.83
N ASN A 581 0.12 12.15 36.74
CA ASN A 581 1.19 12.90 37.39
C ASN A 581 2.42 13.12 36.49
N PHE A 582 2.68 12.24 35.51
CA PHE A 582 3.76 12.41 34.53
C PHE A 582 3.41 13.39 33.40
N PHE A 583 2.11 13.63 33.14
CA PHE A 583 1.65 14.49 32.04
C PHE A 583 0.65 15.57 32.51
N PRO A 584 0.99 16.41 33.51
CA PRO A 584 0.04 17.39 34.05
C PRO A 584 -0.36 18.47 33.04
N ASP A 585 0.54 18.81 32.11
CA ASP A 585 0.36 19.90 31.15
C ASP A 585 -0.41 19.49 29.88
N PHE A 586 -0.56 18.18 29.64
CA PHE A 586 -1.20 17.68 28.43
C PHE A 586 -2.66 17.33 28.70
N HIS A 587 -3.53 17.67 27.75
CA HIS A 587 -4.92 17.22 27.81
C HIS A 587 -4.98 15.70 27.72
N CYS A 588 -5.62 15.09 28.72
CA CYS A 588 -5.80 13.66 28.84
C CYS A 588 -7.26 13.31 28.57
N VAL A 589 -7.50 12.26 27.77
CA VAL A 589 -8.82 11.71 27.54
C VAL A 589 -8.83 10.26 28.02
N LEU A 590 -9.63 9.97 29.04
CA LEU A 590 -9.96 8.61 29.42
C LEU A 590 -11.12 8.14 28.55
N LEU A 591 -10.82 7.24 27.61
CA LEU A 591 -11.78 6.74 26.62
C LEU A 591 -12.87 5.88 27.29
N SER A 592 -13.91 5.55 26.54
CA SER A 592 -15.22 5.14 27.06
C SER A 592 -15.17 4.05 28.14
N GLN A 593 -15.56 4.43 29.36
CA GLN A 593 -15.54 3.60 30.57
C GLN A 593 -16.94 3.17 31.02
N SER A 594 -17.06 1.96 31.57
CA SER A 594 -18.08 1.66 32.57
C SER A 594 -17.51 1.83 33.98
N ILE A 595 -18.35 2.33 34.89
CA ILE A 595 -18.05 2.41 36.31
C ILE A 595 -18.76 1.29 37.04
N TRP A 596 -17.99 0.55 37.83
CA TRP A 596 -18.54 -0.43 38.75
C TRP A 596 -17.88 -0.25 40.12
N ILE A 597 -18.72 -0.03 41.13
CA ILE A 597 -18.28 0.14 42.51
C ILE A 597 -18.54 -1.15 43.27
N ARG A 598 -17.47 -1.73 43.81
CA ARG A 598 -17.54 -2.84 44.74
C ARG A 598 -17.77 -2.34 46.16
N LYS A 599 -18.71 -2.95 46.89
CA LYS A 599 -19.07 -2.55 48.26
C LYS A 599 -17.91 -2.63 49.25
N ASP A 600 -16.94 -3.52 49.01
CA ASP A 600 -15.77 -3.76 49.86
C ASP A 600 -14.57 -2.85 49.54
N HIS A 601 -14.71 -1.90 48.61
CA HIS A 601 -13.60 -1.08 48.10
C HIS A 601 -13.78 0.44 48.30
N GLU A 602 -14.42 0.89 49.39
CA GLU A 602 -14.62 2.32 49.66
C GLU A 602 -13.31 3.12 49.72
N LYS A 603 -12.23 2.54 50.28
CA LYS A 603 -10.90 3.17 50.29
C LYS A 603 -10.38 3.44 48.88
N HIS A 604 -10.58 2.49 47.97
CA HIS A 604 -10.18 2.64 46.57
C HIS A 604 -11.04 3.69 45.85
N LEU A 605 -12.34 3.70 46.13
CA LEU A 605 -13.26 4.72 45.61
C LEU A 605 -12.86 6.13 46.07
N ASN A 606 -12.47 6.32 47.33
CA ASN A 606 -11.96 7.59 47.84
C ASN A 606 -10.69 8.04 47.10
N MET A 607 -9.74 7.13 46.89
CA MET A 607 -8.57 7.43 46.07
C MET A 607 -8.96 7.83 44.63
N CYS A 608 -9.95 7.18 44.02
CA CYS A 608 -10.46 7.55 42.69
C CYS A 608 -11.12 8.93 42.70
N ARG A 609 -11.86 9.29 43.76
CA ARG A 609 -12.45 10.64 43.92
C ARG A 609 -11.35 11.70 43.92
N GLU A 610 -10.29 11.51 44.71
CA GLU A 610 -9.12 12.41 44.74
C GLU A 610 -8.40 12.46 43.38
N LEU A 611 -8.31 11.31 42.71
CA LEU A 611 -7.62 11.22 41.43
C LEU A 611 -8.37 11.93 40.30
N TYR A 612 -9.67 11.72 40.19
CA TYR A 612 -10.42 12.11 38.98
C TYR A 612 -11.24 13.38 39.13
N SER A 613 -11.49 13.89 40.33
CA SER A 613 -12.29 15.12 40.52
C SER A 613 -11.46 16.39 40.28
N HIS A 614 -12.13 17.47 39.87
CA HIS A 614 -11.54 18.81 39.71
C HIS A 614 -10.29 18.85 38.82
N ARG A 615 -10.28 18.08 37.73
CA ARG A 615 -9.17 18.06 36.76
C ARG A 615 -9.60 18.64 35.42
N GLU A 616 -9.25 19.90 35.19
CA GLU A 616 -9.57 20.61 33.95
C GLU A 616 -8.92 19.98 32.71
N ASN A 617 -7.70 19.43 32.87
CA ASN A 617 -6.97 18.76 31.78
C ASN A 617 -7.40 17.31 31.55
N LEU A 618 -8.48 16.83 32.20
CA LEU A 618 -8.99 15.48 32.03
C LEU A 618 -10.42 15.50 31.48
N THR A 619 -10.64 14.78 30.39
CA THR A 619 -11.98 14.41 29.91
C THR A 619 -12.20 12.92 30.11
N ILE A 620 -13.33 12.53 30.69
CA ILE A 620 -13.70 11.13 30.90
C ILE A 620 -14.92 10.79 30.05
N PHE A 621 -14.80 9.75 29.25
CA PHE A 621 -15.89 9.18 28.46
C PHE A 621 -16.57 8.07 29.25
N LEU A 622 -17.90 8.09 29.28
CA LEU A 622 -18.73 7.09 29.96
C LEU A 622 -19.59 6.40 28.92
N ARG A 623 -19.54 5.07 28.89
CA ARG A 623 -20.14 4.28 27.82
C ARG A 623 -21.59 3.90 28.01
N ASP A 624 -22.21 4.31 29.11
CA ASP A 624 -23.62 4.03 29.40
C ASP A 624 -24.18 5.03 30.42
N ARG A 625 -25.49 5.23 30.42
CA ARG A 625 -26.18 6.21 31.28
C ARG A 625 -25.97 5.96 32.78
N GLN A 626 -25.92 4.69 33.21
CA GLN A 626 -25.65 4.35 34.61
C GLN A 626 -24.24 4.77 35.04
N SER A 627 -23.24 4.47 34.21
CA SER A 627 -21.86 4.90 34.44
C SER A 627 -21.72 6.43 34.42
N LEU A 628 -22.45 7.13 33.56
CA LEU A 628 -22.51 8.60 33.56
C LEU A 628 -23.04 9.14 34.90
N GLY A 629 -24.16 8.60 35.38
CA GLY A 629 -24.74 9.04 36.67
C GLY A 629 -23.79 8.80 37.85
N LEU A 630 -23.06 7.68 37.85
CA LEU A 630 -22.03 7.41 38.85
C LEU A 630 -20.85 8.39 38.72
N ALA A 631 -20.38 8.67 37.51
CA ALA A 631 -19.28 9.62 37.28
C ALA A 631 -19.64 11.03 37.75
N GLN A 632 -20.86 11.51 37.43
CA GLN A 632 -21.35 12.82 37.87
C GLN A 632 -21.40 12.93 39.41
N LYS A 633 -21.78 11.85 40.09
CA LYS A 633 -21.83 11.81 41.55
C LYS A 633 -20.44 11.78 42.19
N HIS A 634 -19.51 11.02 41.61
CA HIS A 634 -18.23 10.71 42.27
C HIS A 634 -17.05 11.56 41.79
N PHE A 635 -17.12 12.15 40.60
CA PHE A 635 -16.02 12.90 39.98
C PHE A 635 -16.45 14.32 39.56
N PRO A 636 -16.90 15.17 40.51
CA PRO A 636 -17.32 16.53 40.20
C PRO A 636 -16.15 17.38 39.69
N GLY A 637 -16.46 18.40 38.88
CA GLY A 637 -15.48 19.36 38.39
C GLY A 637 -14.52 18.83 37.32
N THR A 638 -14.75 17.63 36.79
CA THR A 638 -14.02 17.06 35.66
C THR A 638 -14.94 16.95 34.46
N LYS A 639 -14.41 17.14 33.24
CA LYS A 639 -15.23 17.08 32.03
C LYS A 639 -15.68 15.64 31.78
N LEU A 640 -16.99 15.40 31.77
CA LEU A 640 -17.58 14.09 31.51
C LEU A 640 -18.34 14.11 30.18
N MET A 641 -18.28 13.02 29.42
CA MET A 641 -19.03 12.86 28.18
C MET A 641 -19.63 11.47 28.08
N LEU A 642 -20.89 11.37 27.65
CA LEU A 642 -21.52 10.11 27.27
C LEU A 642 -21.02 9.75 25.87
N MET A 643 -20.26 8.65 25.76
CA MET A 643 -19.63 8.26 24.50
C MET A 643 -19.66 6.74 24.33
N PRO A 644 -20.01 6.22 23.15
CA PRO A 644 -20.14 4.79 22.94
C PRO A 644 -18.79 4.07 23.08
N ASP A 645 -18.85 2.75 23.30
CA ASP A 645 -17.67 1.91 23.50
C ASP A 645 -16.73 1.95 22.29
N MET A 646 -15.41 2.06 22.54
CA MET A 646 -14.42 2.25 21.49
C MET A 646 -14.26 1.03 20.57
N ALA A 647 -14.72 -0.17 20.96
CA ALA A 647 -14.68 -1.35 20.10
C ALA A 647 -15.46 -1.14 18.78
N PHE A 648 -16.47 -0.26 18.77
CA PHE A 648 -17.16 0.12 17.54
C PHE A 648 -16.27 0.87 16.54
N GLY A 649 -15.09 1.34 16.93
CA GLY A 649 -14.08 1.87 16.01
C GLY A 649 -13.64 0.87 14.94
N LEU A 650 -13.84 -0.44 15.17
CA LEU A 650 -13.68 -1.51 14.16
C LEU A 650 -14.63 -1.34 12.96
N GLY A 651 -15.85 -0.88 13.20
CA GLY A 651 -16.91 -0.85 12.18
C GLY A 651 -17.47 -2.23 11.87
N ARG A 652 -18.21 -2.30 10.77
CA ARG A 652 -18.84 -3.54 10.30
C ARG A 652 -17.78 -4.58 9.98
N VAL A 653 -17.89 -5.76 10.58
CA VAL A 653 -16.99 -6.89 10.35
C VAL A 653 -17.72 -7.95 9.53
N PRO A 654 -17.28 -8.24 8.29
CA PRO A 654 -17.88 -9.31 7.51
C PRO A 654 -17.56 -10.67 8.14
N ARG A 655 -18.44 -11.65 7.91
CA ARG A 655 -18.15 -13.03 8.29
C ARG A 655 -17.02 -13.57 7.41
N THR A 656 -16.02 -14.22 8.00
CA THR A 656 -14.88 -14.85 7.33
C THR A 656 -14.96 -16.37 7.34
N MET A 657 -15.93 -16.95 8.06
CA MET A 657 -16.16 -18.39 8.10
C MET A 657 -17.65 -18.74 8.18
N PRO A 658 -18.07 -19.91 7.65
CA PRO A 658 -19.42 -20.42 7.86
C PRO A 658 -19.63 -20.79 9.34
N PRO A 659 -20.86 -20.66 9.86
CA PRO A 659 -21.19 -21.12 11.19
C PRO A 659 -21.05 -22.65 11.26
N THR A 660 -20.57 -23.13 12.40
CA THR A 660 -20.36 -24.56 12.69
C THR A 660 -21.34 -25.11 13.73
N HIS A 661 -22.09 -24.22 14.39
CA HIS A 661 -23.06 -24.48 15.45
C HIS A 661 -24.30 -23.61 15.20
N ASP A 662 -25.47 -24.06 15.64
CA ASP A 662 -26.67 -23.24 15.60
C ASP A 662 -26.54 -22.10 16.62
N ILE A 663 -26.13 -22.45 17.84
CA ILE A 663 -25.97 -21.49 18.93
C ILE A 663 -24.55 -21.59 19.49
N VAL A 664 -23.88 -20.43 19.60
CA VAL A 664 -22.69 -20.28 20.46
C VAL A 664 -23.11 -19.53 21.71
N TRP A 665 -23.04 -20.20 22.86
CA TRP A 665 -23.38 -19.65 24.16
C TRP A 665 -22.11 -19.32 24.93
N ILE A 666 -21.78 -18.04 25.00
CA ILE A 666 -20.71 -17.54 25.87
C ILE A 666 -21.27 -17.41 27.27
N LYS A 667 -20.77 -18.25 28.17
CA LYS A 667 -21.10 -18.18 29.60
C LYS A 667 -19.85 -17.79 30.39
N ARG A 668 -19.96 -16.75 31.20
CA ARG A 668 -18.89 -16.32 32.09
C ARG A 668 -18.64 -17.32 33.21
N SER A 669 -17.35 -17.52 33.50
CA SER A 669 -16.87 -18.31 34.64
C SER A 669 -16.36 -17.45 35.82
N ASP A 670 -16.34 -16.12 35.68
CA ASP A 670 -15.82 -15.18 36.67
C ASP A 670 -16.91 -14.58 37.58
N SER A 671 -16.50 -13.72 38.53
CA SER A 671 -17.39 -13.09 39.51
C SER A 671 -18.41 -12.11 38.94
N GLU A 672 -18.32 -11.76 37.65
CA GLU A 672 -19.35 -10.96 36.99
C GLU A 672 -20.51 -11.81 36.46
N SER A 673 -20.40 -13.14 36.50
CA SER A 673 -21.47 -14.06 36.10
C SER A 673 -22.65 -13.98 37.06
N SER A 674 -23.87 -13.95 36.53
CA SER A 674 -25.11 -14.06 37.32
C SER A 674 -25.42 -15.51 37.75
N ASN A 675 -24.54 -16.47 37.43
CA ASN A 675 -24.66 -17.88 37.80
C ASN A 675 -25.98 -18.54 37.38
N TYR A 676 -26.58 -18.07 36.27
CA TYR A 676 -27.76 -18.70 35.70
C TYR A 676 -27.50 -20.16 35.30
N LYS A 677 -28.55 -20.97 35.40
CA LYS A 677 -28.54 -22.37 34.99
C LYS A 677 -28.63 -22.48 33.48
N ILE A 678 -27.90 -23.43 32.92
CA ILE A 678 -28.03 -23.80 31.50
C ILE A 678 -29.15 -24.84 31.44
N PRO A 679 -30.21 -24.63 30.65
CA PRO A 679 -31.28 -25.61 30.47
C PRO A 679 -30.77 -26.85 29.72
N GLU A 680 -31.58 -27.92 29.72
CA GLU A 680 -31.32 -29.06 28.85
C GLU A 680 -31.40 -28.63 27.39
N ILE A 681 -30.38 -29.01 26.61
CA ILE A 681 -30.25 -28.62 25.20
C ILE A 681 -30.97 -29.68 24.35
N PRO A 682 -31.96 -29.30 23.53
CA PRO A 682 -32.65 -30.22 22.62
C PRO A 682 -31.68 -30.92 21.67
N ALA A 683 -31.88 -32.22 21.44
CA ALA A 683 -30.98 -33.05 20.62
C ALA A 683 -30.88 -32.62 19.14
N ASN A 684 -31.88 -31.89 18.65
CA ASN A 684 -31.91 -31.33 17.29
C ASN A 684 -31.12 -30.02 17.15
N LEU A 685 -30.55 -29.47 18.22
CA LEU A 685 -29.77 -28.23 18.18
C LEU A 685 -28.30 -28.48 18.47
N LYS A 686 -27.43 -27.96 17.60
CA LYS A 686 -25.99 -27.99 17.85
C LYS A 686 -25.57 -26.73 18.61
N VAL A 687 -25.46 -26.84 19.92
CA VAL A 687 -25.10 -25.74 20.82
C VAL A 687 -23.71 -25.95 21.43
N GLN A 688 -22.85 -24.94 21.35
CA GLN A 688 -21.58 -24.90 22.08
C GLN A 688 -21.73 -23.96 23.28
N VAL A 689 -21.52 -24.46 24.49
CA VAL A 689 -21.46 -23.63 25.70
C VAL A 689 -20.04 -23.58 26.23
N GLU A 690 -19.45 -22.39 26.25
CA GLU A 690 -18.05 -22.22 26.67
C GLU A 690 -17.77 -20.78 27.13
N ASP A 691 -16.75 -20.60 27.96
CA ASP A 691 -16.17 -19.27 28.19
C ASP A 691 -15.03 -19.05 27.20
N TRP A 692 -15.05 -17.93 26.47
CA TRP A 692 -14.03 -17.60 25.47
C TRP A 692 -12.63 -17.37 26.06
N TRP A 693 -12.47 -17.37 27.39
CA TRP A 693 -11.19 -17.39 28.06
C TRP A 693 -10.43 -18.70 27.81
N LYS A 694 -11.15 -19.80 27.62
CA LYS A 694 -10.58 -21.11 27.27
C LYS A 694 -10.09 -21.17 25.82
N TRP A 695 -10.56 -20.25 24.99
CA TRP A 695 -10.14 -20.07 23.62
C TRP A 695 -8.89 -19.18 23.56
N THR A 696 -7.73 -19.78 23.78
CA THR A 696 -6.45 -19.06 23.95
C THR A 696 -5.90 -18.53 22.62
N THR A 697 -5.14 -17.44 22.70
CA THR A 697 -4.55 -16.78 21.54
C THR A 697 -3.02 -16.85 21.61
N ASN A 698 -2.38 -17.06 20.46
CA ASN A 698 -0.92 -16.93 20.38
C ASN A 698 -0.50 -15.48 20.62
N LYS A 699 0.58 -15.29 21.39
CA LYS A 699 1.15 -13.94 21.62
C LYS A 699 1.83 -13.42 20.36
N GLY A 700 1.59 -12.14 20.06
CA GLY A 700 2.27 -11.41 18.99
C GLY A 700 3.70 -11.03 19.36
N ARG A 701 4.45 -10.42 18.43
CA ARG A 701 5.80 -9.89 18.69
C ARG A 701 5.77 -8.62 19.54
N THR A 702 4.69 -7.85 19.44
CA THR A 702 4.47 -6.64 20.25
C THR A 702 3.20 -6.75 21.08
N PRO A 703 3.06 -5.96 22.16
CA PRO A 703 1.82 -5.89 22.93
C PRO A 703 0.64 -5.46 22.05
N MET A 704 0.87 -4.49 21.15
CA MET A 704 -0.15 -4.04 20.19
C MET A 704 -0.61 -5.20 19.30
N GLU A 705 0.33 -5.91 18.66
CA GLU A 705 0.02 -7.08 17.82
C GLU A 705 -0.73 -8.17 18.61
N THR A 706 -0.37 -8.37 19.88
CA THR A 706 -1.06 -9.32 20.76
C THR A 706 -2.53 -8.91 20.94
N SER A 707 -2.83 -7.62 21.17
CA SER A 707 -4.21 -7.16 21.26
C SER A 707 -4.99 -7.39 19.96
N PHE A 708 -4.37 -7.15 18.81
CA PHE A 708 -4.96 -7.42 17.49
C PHE A 708 -5.32 -8.90 17.30
N LEU A 709 -4.39 -9.80 17.63
CA LEU A 709 -4.63 -11.23 17.53
C LEU A 709 -5.76 -11.68 18.45
N ILE A 710 -5.81 -11.19 19.69
CA ILE A 710 -6.84 -11.57 20.66
C ILE A 710 -8.23 -11.08 20.21
N ALA A 711 -8.33 -9.83 19.74
CA ALA A 711 -9.58 -9.28 19.21
C ALA A 711 -10.10 -10.09 18.01
N PHE A 712 -9.22 -10.42 17.06
CA PHE A 712 -9.55 -11.25 15.91
C PHE A 712 -10.01 -12.66 16.32
N ASN A 713 -9.36 -13.22 17.35
CA ASN A 713 -9.74 -14.53 17.88
C ASN A 713 -11.13 -14.51 18.54
N GLY A 714 -11.50 -13.41 19.22
CA GLY A 714 -12.85 -13.20 19.75
C GLY A 714 -13.92 -13.09 18.67
N LEU A 715 -13.64 -12.32 17.60
CA LEU A 715 -14.52 -12.27 16.42
C LEU A 715 -14.68 -13.65 15.79
N SER A 716 -13.59 -14.41 15.65
CA SER A 716 -13.61 -15.77 15.10
C SER A 716 -14.42 -16.74 15.96
N PHE A 717 -14.33 -16.61 17.29
CA PHE A 717 -15.10 -17.43 18.23
C PHE A 717 -16.62 -17.25 18.02
N LEU A 718 -17.10 -16.01 17.90
CA LEU A 718 -18.51 -15.68 17.75
C LEU A 718 -19.10 -16.15 16.41
N GLN A 719 -18.32 -16.06 15.33
CA GLN A 719 -18.76 -16.44 13.98
C GLN A 719 -19.13 -17.92 13.83
N ARG A 720 -18.68 -18.78 14.75
CA ARG A 720 -19.04 -20.20 14.79
C ARG A 720 -20.54 -20.42 15.01
N GLY A 721 -21.29 -19.46 15.55
CA GLY A 721 -22.73 -19.56 15.78
C GLY A 721 -23.55 -18.90 14.67
N ARG A 722 -24.74 -19.43 14.39
CA ARG A 722 -25.78 -18.70 13.64
C ARG A 722 -26.42 -17.64 14.54
N VAL A 723 -26.65 -18.00 15.80
CA VAL A 723 -27.09 -17.12 16.89
C VAL A 723 -26.08 -17.19 18.05
N VAL A 724 -25.94 -16.10 18.79
CA VAL A 724 -25.11 -16.03 20.00
C VAL A 724 -25.98 -15.83 21.24
N ILE A 725 -25.66 -16.51 22.34
CA ILE A 725 -26.18 -16.17 23.68
C ILE A 725 -24.99 -15.69 24.51
N THR A 726 -25.12 -14.56 25.21
CA THR A 726 -24.01 -14.03 25.99
C THR A 726 -24.43 -13.20 27.20
N ASP A 727 -23.67 -13.35 28.27
CA ASP A 727 -23.64 -12.52 29.49
C ASP A 727 -22.42 -11.59 29.52
N ARG A 728 -21.72 -11.42 28.38
CA ARG A 728 -20.59 -10.50 28.20
C ARG A 728 -21.02 -9.30 27.35
N LEU A 729 -20.72 -8.09 27.83
CA LEU A 729 -20.97 -6.87 27.04
C LEU A 729 -20.24 -6.88 25.69
N HIS A 730 -19.01 -7.38 25.62
CA HIS A 730 -18.33 -7.48 24.32
C HIS A 730 -18.82 -8.65 23.47
N GLY A 731 -19.50 -9.64 24.06
CA GLY A 731 -20.28 -10.61 23.29
C GLY A 731 -21.41 -9.90 22.53
N HIS A 732 -22.10 -8.95 23.18
CA HIS A 732 -23.08 -8.07 22.54
C HIS A 732 -22.44 -7.23 21.43
N ILE A 733 -21.47 -6.39 21.77
CA ILE A 733 -20.87 -5.42 20.84
C ILE A 733 -20.29 -6.11 19.61
N LEU A 734 -19.48 -7.16 19.78
CA LEU A 734 -18.87 -7.86 18.65
C LEU A 734 -19.91 -8.60 17.80
N SER A 735 -21.00 -9.11 18.39
CA SER A 735 -22.11 -9.67 17.62
C SER A 735 -22.86 -8.59 16.83
N VAL A 736 -22.95 -7.37 17.36
CA VAL A 736 -23.47 -6.21 16.61
C VAL A 736 -22.59 -5.93 15.39
N LEU A 737 -21.26 -5.85 15.57
CA LEU A 737 -20.31 -5.60 14.48
C LEU A 737 -20.33 -6.69 13.39
N LEU A 738 -20.57 -7.94 13.78
CA LEU A 738 -20.64 -9.10 12.88
C LEU A 738 -22.02 -9.29 12.22
N GLY A 739 -23.04 -8.52 12.63
CA GLY A 739 -24.41 -8.73 12.16
C GLY A 739 -25.03 -10.05 12.62
N ILE A 740 -24.62 -10.60 13.76
CA ILE A 740 -25.10 -11.88 14.28
C ILE A 740 -26.29 -11.63 15.21
N PRO A 741 -27.47 -12.25 14.98
CA PRO A 741 -28.58 -12.19 15.94
C PRO A 741 -28.18 -12.83 17.27
N HIS A 742 -28.58 -12.22 18.39
CA HIS A 742 -28.10 -12.70 19.68
C HIS A 742 -29.01 -12.37 20.87
N VAL A 743 -28.85 -13.14 21.94
CA VAL A 743 -29.57 -12.98 23.20
C VAL A 743 -28.59 -12.55 24.29
N LEU A 744 -28.99 -11.53 25.05
CA LEU A 744 -28.25 -10.99 26.18
C LEU A 744 -28.86 -11.53 27.47
N ILE A 745 -28.03 -12.11 28.33
CA ILE A 745 -28.42 -12.46 29.70
C ILE A 745 -27.82 -11.41 30.62
N ASP A 746 -28.67 -10.63 31.28
CA ASP A 746 -28.19 -9.54 32.12
C ASP A 746 -27.44 -10.06 33.37
N ASN A 747 -26.63 -9.18 33.97
CA ASN A 747 -25.79 -9.51 35.12
C ASN A 747 -26.17 -8.73 36.39
N PRO A 748 -27.25 -9.12 37.10
CA PRO A 748 -27.57 -8.55 38.41
C PRO A 748 -26.40 -8.72 39.40
N PRO A 749 -26.22 -7.77 40.34
CA PRO A 749 -26.99 -6.54 40.54
C PRO A 749 -26.50 -5.36 39.68
N TYR A 750 -25.61 -5.59 38.72
CA TYR A 750 -24.89 -4.52 38.01
C TYR A 750 -25.58 -4.04 36.75
N PHE A 751 -26.37 -4.90 36.09
CA PHE A 751 -27.22 -4.57 34.94
C PHE A 751 -26.43 -3.89 33.80
N LYS A 752 -25.18 -4.33 33.58
CA LYS A 752 -24.24 -3.70 32.64
C LYS A 752 -24.75 -3.82 31.20
N LEU A 753 -25.31 -4.99 30.85
CA LEU A 753 -25.75 -5.26 29.48
C LEU A 753 -27.01 -4.46 29.15
N SER A 754 -27.98 -4.40 30.07
CA SER A 754 -29.19 -3.58 29.86
C SER A 754 -28.91 -2.08 29.89
N SER A 755 -27.99 -1.60 30.73
CA SER A 755 -27.56 -0.19 30.72
C SER A 755 -26.99 0.20 29.36
N PHE A 756 -26.05 -0.58 28.82
CA PHE A 756 -25.47 -0.31 27.51
C PHE A 756 -26.51 -0.43 26.40
N ARG A 757 -27.32 -1.50 26.40
CA ARG A 757 -28.36 -1.71 25.39
C ARG A 757 -29.35 -0.55 25.33
N ARG A 758 -29.86 -0.10 26.48
CA ARG A 758 -30.79 1.04 26.52
C ARG A 758 -30.17 2.34 26.03
N THR A 759 -28.86 2.51 26.23
CA THR A 759 -28.14 3.70 25.78
C THR A 759 -27.93 3.66 24.26
N TRP A 760 -27.39 2.58 23.70
CA TRP A 760 -26.88 2.62 22.32
C TRP A 760 -27.57 1.70 21.32
N THR A 761 -28.25 0.64 21.77
CA THR A 761 -28.78 -0.42 20.89
C THR A 761 -30.25 -0.74 21.20
N ALA A 762 -30.99 0.24 21.71
CA ALA A 762 -32.36 0.06 22.18
C ALA A 762 -33.34 -0.33 21.07
N GLY A 763 -33.17 0.25 19.87
CA GLY A 763 -34.00 -0.05 18.70
C GLY A 763 -33.64 -1.36 17.98
N LEU A 764 -32.51 -1.99 18.32
CA LEU A 764 -31.96 -3.10 17.55
C LEU A 764 -32.87 -4.34 17.59
N SER A 765 -33.35 -4.75 16.42
CA SER A 765 -34.44 -5.72 16.25
C SER A 765 -34.03 -7.20 16.37
N ASN A 766 -32.75 -7.52 16.16
CA ASN A 766 -32.21 -8.88 16.20
C ASN A 766 -31.51 -9.22 17.52
N THR A 767 -31.79 -8.44 18.57
CA THR A 767 -31.20 -8.63 19.90
C THR A 767 -32.31 -8.67 20.94
N VAL A 768 -32.25 -9.66 21.82
CA VAL A 768 -33.23 -9.85 22.91
C VAL A 768 -32.50 -9.84 24.25
N LEU A 769 -33.09 -9.19 25.27
CA LEU A 769 -32.55 -9.17 26.63
C LEU A 769 -33.42 -10.05 27.52
N VAL A 770 -32.81 -10.95 28.27
CA VAL A 770 -33.46 -11.89 29.19
C VAL A 770 -32.69 -11.95 30.52
N THR A 771 -33.24 -12.69 31.48
CA THR A 771 -32.60 -12.86 32.82
C THR A 771 -32.28 -14.30 33.17
N LYS A 772 -32.85 -15.28 32.47
CA LYS A 772 -32.72 -16.71 32.77
C LYS A 772 -32.21 -17.49 31.56
N GLY A 773 -31.57 -18.63 31.82
CA GLY A 773 -31.01 -19.47 30.76
C GLY A 773 -32.07 -20.17 29.92
N GLU A 774 -33.17 -20.61 30.53
CA GLU A 774 -34.30 -21.23 29.84
C GLU A 774 -34.89 -20.28 28.79
N GLU A 775 -35.19 -19.05 29.21
CA GLU A 775 -35.69 -17.97 28.35
C GLU A 775 -34.66 -17.61 27.27
N ALA A 776 -33.37 -17.62 27.60
CA ALA A 776 -32.32 -17.34 26.64
C ALA A 776 -32.28 -18.36 25.49
N LEU A 777 -32.44 -19.64 25.82
CA LEU A 777 -32.48 -20.70 24.83
C LEU A 777 -33.73 -20.62 23.96
N GLU A 778 -34.90 -20.35 24.56
CA GLU A 778 -36.16 -20.14 23.84
C GLU A 778 -36.04 -18.98 22.83
N LYS A 779 -35.56 -17.81 23.28
CA LYS A 779 -35.37 -16.64 22.41
C LYS A 779 -34.30 -16.86 21.35
N ALA A 780 -33.27 -17.65 21.64
CA ALA A 780 -32.29 -18.00 20.62
C ALA A 780 -32.88 -18.90 19.53
N GLN A 781 -33.78 -19.81 19.87
CA GLN A 781 -34.52 -20.63 18.90
C GLN A 781 -35.46 -19.78 18.03
N GLU A 782 -36.18 -18.82 18.63
CA GLU A 782 -36.99 -17.86 17.87
C GLU A 782 -36.14 -17.06 16.87
N LEU A 783 -34.95 -16.59 17.29
CA LEU A 783 -34.02 -15.91 16.40
C LEU A 783 -33.48 -16.83 15.29
N LEU A 784 -33.17 -18.10 15.60
CA LEU A 784 -32.75 -19.07 14.60
C LEU A 784 -33.80 -19.29 13.52
N GLN A 785 -35.07 -19.43 13.91
CA GLN A 785 -36.19 -19.57 12.98
C GLN A 785 -36.39 -18.29 12.16
N ARG A 786 -36.37 -17.12 12.81
CA ARG A 786 -36.59 -15.83 12.14
C ARG A 786 -35.50 -15.51 11.11
N TYR A 787 -34.25 -15.86 11.40
CA TYR A 787 -33.09 -15.53 10.57
C TYR A 787 -32.50 -16.76 9.85
N GLU A 788 -33.30 -17.82 9.68
CA GLU A 788 -32.82 -19.11 9.17
C GLU A 788 -32.14 -18.98 7.81
N SER A 789 -32.72 -18.18 6.91
CA SER A 789 -32.27 -17.92 5.55
C SER A 789 -31.32 -16.72 5.41
N SER A 790 -31.08 -15.98 6.49
CA SER A 790 -30.34 -14.72 6.48
C SER A 790 -29.05 -14.83 7.30
N LEU A 791 -28.05 -15.49 6.74
CA LEU A 791 -26.69 -15.35 7.24
C LEU A 791 -26.00 -14.22 6.46
N PRO A 792 -25.33 -13.27 7.15
CA PRO A 792 -24.49 -12.29 6.46
C PRO A 792 -23.53 -13.03 5.53
N PRO A 793 -23.33 -12.54 4.29
CA PRO A 793 -22.46 -13.21 3.32
C PRO A 793 -21.08 -13.44 3.93
N ILE A 794 -20.56 -14.64 3.73
CA ILE A 794 -19.20 -14.98 4.11
C ILE A 794 -18.32 -14.31 3.06
N MET A 795 -17.53 -13.32 3.48
CA MET A 795 -16.48 -12.77 2.65
C MET A 795 -15.55 -13.92 2.30
N THR A 796 -15.60 -14.33 1.03
CA THR A 796 -14.64 -15.30 0.52
C THR A 796 -13.27 -14.64 0.51
N TYR A 797 -12.20 -15.40 0.76
CA TYR A 797 -10.81 -14.89 0.74
C TYR A 797 -10.45 -14.09 -0.53
N TRP A 798 -11.27 -14.22 -1.59
CA TRP A 798 -11.10 -13.59 -2.90
C TRP A 798 -11.86 -12.25 -3.07
N GLU A 799 -12.78 -11.91 -2.16
CA GLU A 799 -13.63 -10.70 -2.23
C GLU A 799 -13.19 -9.58 -1.28
N ALA A 800 -12.20 -9.83 -0.43
CA ALA A 800 -11.56 -8.79 0.37
C ALA A 800 -10.79 -7.84 -0.57
N LYS A 801 -11.39 -6.69 -0.90
CA LYS A 801 -10.67 -5.56 -1.50
C LYS A 801 -9.76 -4.97 -0.41
N TYR A 802 -8.50 -5.39 -0.39
CA TYR A 802 -7.46 -4.89 0.50
C TYR A 802 -7.01 -3.47 0.15
#